data_AF-A0A518RJE7-F1
#
_entry.id   AF-A0A518RJE7-F1
#
_cell.length_a   1.000
_cell.length_b   1.000
_cell.length_c   1.000
_cell.angle_alpha   90.00
_cell.angle_beta   90.00
_cell.angle_gamma   90.00
#
_symmetry.space_group_name_H-M   'P 1'
#
loop_
_entity.id
_entity.type
_entity.pdbx_description
1 polymer ?
#
loop_
_entity_poly.entity_id
_entity_poly.type
_entity_poly.pdbx_seq_one_letter_code
_entity_poly.pdbx_strand_id
1 'polypeptide(L)'
;MRKLAVTAGLALALATASVAPAADRADAPSQAALDTLAGTLGYRMAVVDNQPKCPEGVPACFLATITLTLPDTLPSGLPDKGLSLYFSFVNQLPRVESDLFDHQLVNGDLQRLTLKPGAVLKPGARHVIKLWGVGSHFSRAVVMPNAYLVAEGVEARTIAATRQVIDPDTGLPELPFLDPMADEARLATKGGGDATRWLTAERAFALQAERAAPPASGVVILPRPIRADQGNGAEIDLTRGVRVSIKGVGNAAIAPGLAALGVQLNGTLPLRIHVDPAAKLAAGGYRLTVAADGVAIAASDAAGASHALRSLAQQAAFEAYRMRPLTVTDAPLYRHRGLHIDLGRNFHGRDQLLKLVEAMAAYKLNKLHLHLAEDEGWRIEIPALPELAQIGSKRCHDPAERSCILPQLGAGPDGRSGVNGYLSTDDYVAIVRAAAARQIEVIPSIDMPGHSRAAIVAMERRHERLMAAGKAEEANAYRLIDPADTTKYRSIQNYDDNTLNVCIPATYRFVDTVVDALAAMHDQAGVPLRTFHLGADETAGAWVKSPACAKMIADNGGDARNLTPRFIEKVATTLAARGIRAGGWSDGMGHTDPANMPKNVLTNIWGVLHTGAIREAHDQLNRGWDVVLSIPDLGYFDMPYAPHPQEGGYYWASRGVDTHQVFGFMPGNLPANAATIRDIMAQPKPIEDQPVLEAGRRIAGIQGQLWSETIRTDAQVDYMLFPRLLALAERAWTPARWTPAYAPGQSYGWQDARVDHAARDADWRNFAGRLAAQFPLLERIGIAYRVAPPGARIANGVLEANSAFPGTAIEYRTGGENWLPYRGPVAVNGPVELRSRSFEGARASRTVRVESSADR
;
A
#
# COMPACT_ATOMS: atom_id res chain seq x y z
N MET A 1 -34.11 1.55 -70.00
CA MET A 1 -35.23 0.61 -70.21
C MET A 1 -36.34 0.93 -69.21
N ARG A 2 -37.56 1.18 -69.71
CA ARG A 2 -38.91 1.24 -69.07
C ARG A 2 -39.13 2.31 -67.97
N LYS A 3 -39.78 3.46 -68.28
CA LYS A 3 -41.25 3.78 -68.39
C LYS A 3 -41.96 3.63 -67.01
N LEU A 4 -42.83 4.50 -66.49
CA LEU A 4 -43.87 5.44 -66.98
C LEU A 4 -43.98 6.62 -65.95
N ALA A 5 -44.11 7.90 -66.33
CA ALA A 5 -45.32 8.65 -66.74
C ALA A 5 -46.50 8.65 -65.74
N VAL A 6 -46.89 9.82 -65.23
CA VAL A 6 -48.20 10.50 -65.48
C VAL A 6 -48.28 11.84 -64.71
N THR A 7 -48.78 12.84 -65.45
CA THR A 7 -49.08 14.25 -65.19
C THR A 7 -50.34 14.52 -64.35
N ALA A 8 -50.37 15.68 -63.66
CA ALA A 8 -51.49 16.61 -63.36
C ALA A 8 -51.38 17.15 -61.92
N GLY A 9 -51.65 18.40 -61.54
CA GLY A 9 -52.12 19.59 -62.20
C GLY A 9 -52.29 20.70 -61.13
N LEU A 10 -52.10 21.95 -61.55
CA LEU A 10 -52.57 23.25 -61.00
C LEU A 10 -52.99 23.37 -59.51
N ALA A 11 -52.34 24.29 -58.79
CA ALA A 11 -52.89 25.62 -58.42
C ALA A 11 -52.07 26.24 -57.27
N LEU A 12 -51.31 27.29 -57.59
CA LEU A 12 -50.48 28.04 -56.64
C LEU A 12 -51.32 29.19 -56.07
N ALA A 13 -51.73 29.08 -54.80
CA ALA A 13 -52.26 30.21 -54.04
C ALA A 13 -51.13 30.85 -53.23
N LEU A 14 -50.87 32.14 -53.48
CA LEU A 14 -49.95 32.95 -52.69
C LEU A 14 -50.46 33.07 -51.24
N ALA A 15 -49.65 32.62 -50.30
CA ALA A 15 -49.73 33.04 -48.91
C ALA A 15 -48.36 33.61 -48.50
N THR A 16 -48.33 34.91 -48.27
CA THR A 16 -47.18 35.66 -47.74
C THR A 16 -46.90 35.21 -46.31
N ALA A 17 -45.83 34.42 -46.12
CA ALA A 17 -45.29 34.12 -44.80
C ALA A 17 -44.22 35.16 -44.43
N SER A 18 -44.48 35.88 -43.36
CA SER A 18 -43.57 36.79 -42.69
C SER A 18 -42.26 36.09 -42.29
N VAL A 19 -41.14 36.67 -42.72
CA VAL A 19 -39.81 36.29 -42.23
C VAL A 19 -39.69 36.78 -40.79
N ALA A 20 -39.82 35.86 -39.83
CA ALA A 20 -39.36 36.10 -38.47
C ALA A 20 -37.82 36.12 -38.49
N PRO A 21 -37.17 37.03 -37.77
CA PRO A 21 -35.72 37.05 -37.69
C PRO A 21 -35.25 35.74 -37.05
N ALA A 22 -34.20 35.15 -37.61
CA ALA A 22 -33.52 34.00 -37.04
C ALA A 22 -33.10 34.38 -35.61
N ALA A 23 -33.80 33.82 -34.62
CA ALA A 23 -33.34 33.84 -33.25
C ALA A 23 -31.96 33.17 -33.21
N ASP A 24 -31.00 33.84 -32.57
CA ASP A 24 -29.68 33.31 -32.26
C ASP A 24 -29.80 31.86 -31.79
N ARG A 25 -29.30 30.92 -32.60
CA ARG A 25 -28.93 29.61 -32.08
C ARG A 25 -27.76 29.86 -31.15
N ALA A 26 -28.01 29.86 -29.84
CA ALA A 26 -26.94 29.67 -28.88
C ALA A 26 -26.19 28.40 -29.30
N ASP A 27 -24.97 28.55 -29.79
CA ASP A 27 -24.13 27.43 -30.22
C ASP A 27 -24.00 26.46 -29.03
N ALA A 28 -24.34 25.20 -29.27
CA ALA A 28 -24.12 24.16 -28.27
C ALA A 28 -22.62 24.15 -27.89
N PRO A 29 -22.28 23.99 -26.60
CA PRO A 29 -20.88 23.99 -26.18
C PRO A 29 -20.10 22.91 -26.94
N SER A 30 -18.96 23.28 -27.51
CA SER A 30 -18.20 22.36 -28.37
C SER A 30 -17.24 21.51 -27.53
N GLN A 31 -17.28 20.18 -27.70
CA GLN A 31 -16.30 19.28 -27.09
C GLN A 31 -14.87 19.70 -27.45
N ALA A 32 -14.64 20.12 -28.69
CA ALA A 32 -13.34 20.59 -29.17
C ALA A 32 -12.81 21.80 -28.38
N ALA A 33 -13.69 22.71 -27.93
CA ALA A 33 -13.27 23.83 -27.08
C ALA A 33 -12.83 23.36 -25.69
N LEU A 34 -13.56 22.43 -25.06
CA LEU A 34 -13.16 21.87 -23.77
C LEU A 34 -11.86 21.06 -23.89
N ASP A 35 -11.70 20.27 -24.95
CA ASP A 35 -10.48 19.51 -25.24
C ASP A 35 -9.28 20.45 -25.39
N THR A 36 -9.45 21.54 -26.14
CA THR A 36 -8.40 22.56 -26.35
C THR A 36 -8.03 23.25 -25.04
N LEU A 37 -9.02 23.65 -24.23
CA LEU A 37 -8.76 24.26 -22.94
C LEU A 37 -8.06 23.29 -21.99
N ALA A 38 -8.52 22.05 -21.87
CA ALA A 38 -7.89 21.03 -21.03
C ALA A 38 -6.45 20.72 -21.49
N GLY A 39 -6.18 20.77 -22.80
CA GLY A 39 -4.86 20.57 -23.37
C GLY A 39 -3.88 21.73 -23.16
N THR A 40 -4.38 22.95 -22.94
CA THR A 40 -3.55 24.17 -22.90
C THR A 40 -3.59 24.93 -21.58
N LEU A 41 -4.51 24.59 -20.67
CA LEU A 41 -4.61 25.19 -19.34
C LEU A 41 -3.38 24.83 -18.51
N GLY A 42 -2.63 25.86 -18.10
CA GLY A 42 -1.53 25.71 -17.15
C GLY A 42 -2.06 25.42 -15.75
N TYR A 43 -1.45 24.47 -15.07
CA TYR A 43 -1.75 24.09 -13.69
C TYR A 43 -0.46 23.94 -12.91
N ARG A 44 -0.35 24.63 -11.77
CA ARG A 44 0.76 24.49 -10.82
C ARG A 44 0.20 24.33 -9.42
N MET A 45 0.72 23.39 -8.65
CA MET A 45 0.41 23.26 -7.23
C MET A 45 1.65 23.53 -6.40
N ALA A 46 1.49 24.22 -5.27
CA ALA A 46 2.56 24.44 -4.30
C ALA A 46 2.05 24.16 -2.89
N VAL A 47 2.87 23.48 -2.09
CA VAL A 47 2.71 23.42 -0.63
C VAL A 47 3.51 24.59 -0.07
N VAL A 48 2.81 25.58 0.48
CA VAL A 48 3.40 26.88 0.81
C VAL A 48 3.97 26.89 2.21
N ASP A 49 3.21 26.39 3.18
CA ASP A 49 3.55 26.46 4.60
C ASP A 49 2.78 25.39 5.38
N ASN A 50 3.46 24.63 6.24
CA ASN A 50 2.82 23.67 7.16
C ASN A 50 2.49 24.30 8.53
N GLN A 51 2.90 25.55 8.76
CA GLN A 51 2.65 26.30 9.99
C GLN A 51 2.22 27.75 9.70
N PRO A 52 1.30 28.00 8.73
CA PRO A 52 0.83 29.36 8.48
C PRO A 52 -0.01 29.86 9.66
N LYS A 53 -0.22 31.18 9.70
CA LYS A 53 -1.31 31.72 10.50
C LYS A 53 -2.65 31.28 9.90
N CYS A 54 -3.33 30.36 10.58
CA CYS A 54 -4.60 29.83 10.10
C CYS A 54 -5.72 30.89 10.08
N PRO A 55 -6.59 30.88 9.07
CA PRO A 55 -7.81 31.67 9.07
C PRO A 55 -8.73 31.26 10.22
N GLU A 56 -9.61 32.18 10.61
CA GLU A 56 -10.66 31.89 11.59
C GLU A 56 -11.49 30.67 11.17
N GLY A 57 -11.77 29.78 12.12
CA GLY A 57 -12.53 28.54 11.90
C GLY A 57 -11.73 27.35 11.35
N VAL A 58 -10.43 27.52 11.07
CA VAL A 58 -9.56 26.42 10.58
C VAL A 58 -8.50 26.06 11.65
N PRO A 59 -8.67 24.97 12.41
CA PRO A 59 -7.69 24.57 13.42
C PRO A 59 -6.49 23.85 12.78
N ALA A 60 -5.28 24.12 13.29
CA ALA A 60 -4.04 23.41 12.97
C ALA A 60 -3.88 23.09 11.47
N CYS A 61 -3.72 24.14 10.66
CA CYS A 61 -3.81 24.06 9.21
C CYS A 61 -2.45 24.12 8.51
N PHE A 62 -2.44 23.71 7.24
CA PHE A 62 -1.40 24.05 6.27
C PHE A 62 -2.00 24.85 5.12
N LEU A 63 -1.14 25.58 4.41
CA LEU A 63 -1.50 26.33 3.21
C LEU A 63 -0.88 25.67 1.97
N ALA A 64 -1.73 25.33 1.02
CA ALA A 64 -1.33 25.00 -0.34
C ALA A 64 -2.00 25.94 -1.34
N THR A 65 -1.49 26.00 -2.56
CA THR A 65 -2.10 26.79 -3.64
C THR A 65 -2.18 26.01 -4.93
N ILE A 66 -3.26 26.23 -5.69
CA ILE A 66 -3.34 25.89 -7.11
C ILE A 66 -3.26 27.19 -7.90
N THR A 67 -2.30 27.31 -8.81
CA THR A 67 -2.23 28.40 -9.77
C THR A 67 -2.69 27.89 -11.13
N LEU A 68 -3.78 28.46 -11.63
CA LEU A 68 -4.27 28.24 -12.99
C LEU A 68 -3.73 29.36 -13.90
N THR A 69 -3.17 28.98 -15.05
CA THR A 69 -2.72 29.92 -16.08
C THR A 69 -3.54 29.68 -17.35
N LEU A 70 -4.40 30.63 -17.70
CA LEU A 70 -5.25 30.53 -18.87
C LEU A 70 -4.39 30.71 -20.14
N PRO A 71 -4.69 30.01 -21.24
CA PRO A 71 -3.96 30.18 -22.49
C PRO A 71 -4.15 31.61 -23.04
N ASP A 72 -3.17 32.09 -23.81
CA ASP A 72 -3.19 33.43 -24.44
C ASP A 72 -4.35 33.61 -25.43
N THR A 73 -4.88 32.50 -25.94
CA THR A 73 -6.09 32.46 -26.75
C THR A 73 -7.03 31.40 -26.18
N LEU A 74 -8.23 31.81 -25.78
CA LEU A 74 -9.27 30.87 -25.35
C LEU A 74 -10.01 30.32 -26.57
N PRO A 75 -10.38 29.03 -26.58
CA PRO A 75 -11.14 28.46 -27.67
C PRO A 75 -12.54 29.10 -27.77
N SER A 76 -13.01 29.32 -28.99
CA SER A 76 -14.37 29.82 -29.25
C SER A 76 -15.41 28.77 -28.86
N GLY A 77 -16.56 29.20 -28.32
CA GLY A 77 -17.64 28.29 -27.93
C GLY A 77 -17.32 27.47 -26.69
N LEU A 78 -16.50 28.02 -25.77
CA LEU A 78 -16.33 27.44 -24.45
C LEU A 78 -17.69 27.36 -23.74
N PRO A 79 -18.02 26.21 -23.14
CA PRO A 79 -19.13 26.14 -22.20
C PRO A 79 -18.85 27.09 -21.03
N ASP A 80 -19.57 28.20 -20.97
CA ASP A 80 -19.54 29.15 -19.86
C ASP A 80 -20.46 28.72 -18.71
N LYS A 81 -21.57 28.05 -19.04
CA LYS A 81 -22.48 27.44 -18.06
C LYS A 81 -21.93 26.11 -17.55
N GLY A 82 -21.82 26.01 -16.23
CA GLY A 82 -21.47 24.77 -15.54
C GLY A 82 -20.01 24.36 -15.61
N LEU A 83 -19.11 25.20 -16.17
CA LEU A 83 -17.69 24.90 -16.22
C LEU A 83 -17.14 24.72 -14.80
N SER A 84 -16.63 23.53 -14.54
CA SER A 84 -16.11 23.12 -13.24
C SER A 84 -14.77 22.42 -13.38
N LEU A 85 -13.86 22.68 -12.44
CA LEU A 85 -12.63 21.92 -12.27
C LEU A 85 -12.80 20.96 -11.10
N TYR A 86 -12.49 19.69 -11.32
CA TYR A 86 -12.47 18.66 -10.30
C TYR A 86 -11.03 18.22 -10.01
N PHE A 87 -10.73 17.96 -8.74
CA PHE A 87 -9.43 17.46 -8.31
C PHE A 87 -9.55 16.62 -7.04
N SER A 88 -8.68 15.62 -6.90
CA SER A 88 -8.59 14.81 -5.68
C SER A 88 -7.67 15.47 -4.66
N PHE A 89 -8.09 15.52 -3.40
CA PHE A 89 -7.31 16.08 -2.30
C PHE A 89 -7.67 15.37 -0.98
N VAL A 90 -6.71 14.60 -0.45
CA VAL A 90 -6.95 13.64 0.63
C VAL A 90 -7.17 14.27 2.01
N ASN A 91 -6.58 15.44 2.26
CA ASN A 91 -6.81 16.18 3.50
C ASN A 91 -8.14 16.92 3.44
N GLN A 92 -8.76 17.14 4.59
CA GLN A 92 -9.92 18.04 4.68
C GLN A 92 -9.55 19.46 4.28
N LEU A 93 -10.38 20.06 3.44
CA LEU A 93 -10.29 21.45 2.98
C LEU A 93 -11.47 22.27 3.54
N PRO A 94 -11.45 22.66 4.82
CA PRO A 94 -12.52 23.47 5.42
C PRO A 94 -12.65 24.86 4.78
N ARG A 95 -11.61 25.36 4.11
CA ARG A 95 -11.66 26.66 3.43
C ARG A 95 -10.83 26.65 2.15
N VAL A 96 -11.47 27.07 1.06
CA VAL A 96 -10.82 27.33 -0.23
C VAL A 96 -11.15 28.75 -0.65
N GLU A 97 -10.12 29.51 -1.03
CA GLU A 97 -10.28 30.90 -1.47
C GLU A 97 -9.94 31.00 -2.95
N SER A 98 -10.87 31.57 -3.72
CA SER A 98 -10.70 31.78 -5.15
C SER A 98 -11.46 33.03 -5.57
N ASP A 99 -10.86 33.82 -6.46
CA ASP A 99 -11.52 34.96 -7.10
C ASP A 99 -12.57 34.47 -8.12
N LEU A 100 -12.27 33.41 -8.86
CA LEU A 100 -13.08 32.87 -9.96
C LEU A 100 -14.06 31.75 -9.59
N PHE A 101 -13.77 30.94 -8.57
CA PHE A 101 -14.46 29.67 -8.36
C PHE A 101 -15.13 29.58 -6.98
N ASP A 102 -16.30 28.93 -6.93
CA ASP A 102 -16.92 28.44 -5.71
C ASP A 102 -16.49 27.00 -5.47
N HIS A 103 -16.18 26.65 -4.21
CA HIS A 103 -15.68 25.33 -3.82
C HIS A 103 -16.77 24.46 -3.20
N GLN A 104 -16.70 23.16 -3.47
CA GLN A 104 -17.49 22.12 -2.82
C GLN A 104 -16.68 20.82 -2.70
N LEU A 105 -16.71 20.20 -1.51
CA LEU A 105 -16.39 18.78 -1.36
C LEU A 105 -17.54 17.95 -1.95
N VAL A 106 -17.24 17.08 -2.92
CA VAL A 106 -18.24 16.22 -3.56
C VAL A 106 -18.50 15.00 -2.67
N ASN A 107 -17.49 14.16 -2.50
CA ASN A 107 -17.47 13.03 -1.56
C ASN A 107 -16.04 12.45 -1.49
N GLY A 108 -15.64 11.83 -0.39
CA GLY A 108 -14.29 11.30 -0.23
C GLY A 108 -13.22 12.38 -0.38
N ASP A 109 -12.25 12.17 -1.28
CA ASP A 109 -11.21 13.14 -1.61
C ASP A 109 -11.59 14.13 -2.74
N LEU A 110 -12.73 13.92 -3.40
CA LEU A 110 -13.05 14.63 -4.64
C LEU A 110 -13.60 16.03 -4.37
N GLN A 111 -12.86 17.04 -4.84
CA GLN A 111 -13.20 18.45 -4.75
C GLN A 111 -13.73 18.97 -6.08
N ARG A 112 -14.63 19.96 -6.03
CA ARG A 112 -15.15 20.69 -7.19
C ARG A 112 -14.96 22.19 -7.01
N LEU A 113 -14.52 22.84 -8.08
CA LEU A 113 -14.40 24.29 -8.23
C LEU A 113 -15.26 24.74 -9.41
N THR A 114 -16.43 25.30 -9.13
CA THR A 114 -17.39 25.76 -10.14
C THR A 114 -17.16 27.23 -10.46
N LEU A 115 -17.13 27.62 -11.73
CA LEU A 115 -16.98 29.02 -12.13
C LEU A 115 -18.12 29.86 -11.54
N LYS A 116 -17.79 30.96 -10.86
CA LYS A 116 -18.78 31.84 -10.23
C LYS A 116 -19.70 32.47 -11.28
N PRO A 117 -20.98 32.72 -10.94
CA PRO A 117 -21.89 33.44 -11.82
C PRO A 117 -21.31 34.79 -12.27
N GLY A 118 -21.24 35.01 -13.58
CA GLY A 118 -20.71 36.24 -14.19
C GLY A 118 -19.18 36.37 -14.20
N ALA A 119 -18.44 35.39 -13.69
CA ALA A 119 -16.99 35.36 -13.83
C ALA A 119 -16.60 35.08 -15.29
N VAL A 120 -15.62 35.83 -15.80
CA VAL A 120 -15.14 35.72 -17.18
C VAL A 120 -13.69 35.25 -17.16
N LEU A 121 -13.41 34.16 -17.88
CA LEU A 121 -12.04 33.69 -18.10
C LEU A 121 -11.32 34.70 -19.01
N LYS A 122 -10.25 35.31 -18.51
CA LYS A 122 -9.45 36.26 -19.27
C LYS A 122 -8.25 35.53 -19.90
N PRO A 123 -8.01 35.65 -21.21
CA PRO A 123 -6.83 35.05 -21.84
C PRO A 123 -5.52 35.49 -21.17
N GLY A 124 -4.57 34.56 -21.01
CA GLY A 124 -3.27 34.81 -20.37
C GLY A 124 -3.32 35.09 -18.86
N ALA A 125 -4.51 35.15 -18.24
CA ALA A 125 -4.63 35.47 -16.83
C ALA A 125 -4.13 34.34 -15.92
N ARG A 126 -3.62 34.71 -14.75
CA ARG A 126 -3.19 33.80 -13.69
C ARG A 126 -4.10 33.95 -12.49
N HIS A 127 -4.66 32.84 -12.02
CA HIS A 127 -5.54 32.79 -10.86
C HIS A 127 -4.96 31.88 -9.80
N VAL A 128 -4.84 32.39 -8.57
CA VAL A 128 -4.30 31.66 -7.44
C VAL A 128 -5.43 31.29 -6.51
N ILE A 129 -5.60 29.99 -6.32
CA ILE A 129 -6.58 29.37 -5.45
C ILE A 129 -5.84 28.94 -4.19
N LYS A 130 -6.24 29.45 -3.02
CA LYS A 130 -5.66 29.04 -1.75
C LYS A 130 -6.46 27.89 -1.15
N LEU A 131 -5.75 26.85 -0.74
CA LEU A 131 -6.28 25.65 -0.11
C LEU A 131 -5.82 25.64 1.35
N TRP A 132 -6.75 25.86 2.27
CA TRP A 132 -6.48 25.78 3.71
C TRP A 132 -6.90 24.40 4.21
N GLY A 133 -5.92 23.51 4.35
CA GLY A 133 -6.15 22.12 4.75
C GLY A 133 -5.88 21.88 6.24
N VAL A 134 -6.54 20.90 6.84
CA VAL A 134 -6.29 20.49 8.23
C VAL A 134 -5.05 19.59 8.31
N GLY A 135 -4.21 19.78 9.32
CA GLY A 135 -3.02 19.00 9.61
C GLY A 135 -1.78 19.55 8.90
N SER A 136 -1.07 18.70 8.15
CA SER A 136 0.19 19.05 7.51
C SER A 136 0.39 18.28 6.21
N HIS A 137 1.18 18.86 5.31
CA HIS A 137 1.49 18.33 3.99
C HIS A 137 3.00 18.09 3.83
N PHE A 138 3.42 16.85 4.07
CA PHE A 138 4.84 16.52 4.24
C PHE A 138 5.48 15.74 3.11
N SER A 139 4.68 15.13 2.25
CA SER A 139 5.11 14.24 1.18
C SER A 139 4.49 14.70 -0.13
N ARG A 140 5.27 14.67 -1.21
CA ARG A 140 4.74 14.95 -2.56
C ARG A 140 3.73 13.90 -3.01
N ALA A 141 3.78 12.69 -2.46
CA ALA A 141 2.95 11.57 -2.92
C ALA A 141 1.46 11.74 -2.58
N VAL A 142 1.10 12.62 -1.64
CA VAL A 142 -0.31 12.87 -1.29
C VAL A 142 -0.97 13.92 -2.21
N VAL A 143 -0.19 14.49 -3.14
CA VAL A 143 -0.73 15.30 -4.25
C VAL A 143 -1.21 14.36 -5.35
N MET A 144 -2.48 14.49 -5.72
CA MET A 144 -3.10 13.62 -6.72
C MET A 144 -3.03 14.24 -8.12
N PRO A 145 -2.68 13.47 -9.17
CA PRO A 145 -2.71 13.97 -10.54
C PRO A 145 -4.11 13.88 -11.12
N ASN A 146 -4.21 14.22 -12.41
CA ASN A 146 -5.41 14.07 -13.22
C ASN A 146 -6.59 14.93 -12.76
N ALA A 147 -6.33 16.17 -12.33
CA ALA A 147 -7.40 17.16 -12.22
C ALA A 147 -8.03 17.39 -13.60
N TYR A 148 -9.33 17.62 -13.65
CA TYR A 148 -10.10 17.57 -14.89
C TYR A 148 -11.19 18.62 -14.98
N LEU A 149 -11.56 18.99 -16.19
CA LEU A 149 -12.63 19.93 -16.50
C LEU A 149 -13.92 19.19 -16.85
N VAL A 150 -15.04 19.76 -16.41
CA VAL A 150 -16.40 19.31 -16.69
C VAL A 150 -17.22 20.51 -17.15
N ALA A 151 -18.07 20.31 -18.13
CA ALA A 151 -19.03 21.30 -18.59
C ALA A 151 -20.31 20.62 -19.07
N GLU A 152 -21.42 21.36 -19.08
CA GLU A 152 -22.71 20.83 -19.46
C GLU A 152 -22.72 20.42 -20.95
N GLY A 153 -23.27 19.23 -21.24
CA GLY A 153 -23.46 18.74 -22.61
C GLY A 153 -22.20 18.19 -23.31
N VAL A 154 -21.04 18.16 -22.63
CA VAL A 154 -19.77 17.64 -23.18
C VAL A 154 -19.12 16.66 -22.20
N GLU A 155 -18.28 15.77 -22.73
CA GLU A 155 -17.51 14.82 -21.92
C GLU A 155 -16.39 15.52 -21.13
N ALA A 156 -16.21 15.09 -19.89
CA ALA A 156 -15.13 15.56 -19.03
C ALA A 156 -13.73 15.27 -19.61
N ARG A 157 -12.77 16.15 -19.31
CA ARG A 157 -11.41 16.08 -19.85
C ARG A 157 -10.34 16.38 -18.81
N THR A 158 -9.37 15.49 -18.68
CA THR A 158 -8.19 15.69 -17.83
C THR A 158 -7.36 16.87 -18.32
N ILE A 159 -7.00 17.77 -17.42
CA ILE A 159 -6.08 18.87 -17.68
C ILE A 159 -4.69 18.28 -17.94
N ALA A 160 -4.15 18.48 -19.14
CA ALA A 160 -2.92 17.82 -19.60
C ALA A 160 -1.73 18.09 -18.67
N ALA A 161 -1.61 19.32 -18.15
CA ALA A 161 -0.55 19.72 -17.22
C ALA A 161 -0.54 18.92 -15.90
N THR A 162 -1.66 18.30 -15.52
CA THR A 162 -1.80 17.59 -14.23
C THR A 162 -1.50 16.10 -14.34
N ARG A 163 -1.11 15.61 -15.53
CA ARG A 163 -0.75 14.21 -15.73
C ARG A 163 0.59 13.93 -15.08
N GLN A 164 0.69 12.76 -14.46
CA GLN A 164 1.98 12.24 -14.03
C GLN A 164 2.83 11.83 -15.23
N VAL A 165 4.14 11.83 -15.05
CA VAL A 165 5.11 11.27 -16.00
C VAL A 165 5.93 10.20 -15.28
N ILE A 166 6.54 9.27 -16.03
CA ILE A 166 7.47 8.31 -15.44
C ILE A 166 8.88 8.87 -15.60
N ASP A 167 9.61 9.01 -14.49
CA ASP A 167 11.01 9.35 -14.54
C ASP A 167 11.81 8.15 -15.09
N PRO A 168 12.55 8.32 -16.19
CA PRO A 168 13.20 7.20 -16.88
C PRO A 168 14.38 6.60 -16.10
N ASP A 169 14.98 7.36 -15.18
CA ASP A 169 16.12 6.91 -14.38
C ASP A 169 15.66 6.00 -13.22
N THR A 170 14.62 6.42 -12.50
CA THR A 170 14.08 5.72 -11.33
C THR A 170 13.01 4.70 -11.68
N GLY A 171 12.27 4.91 -12.77
CA GLY A 171 11.09 4.15 -13.15
C GLY A 171 9.84 4.49 -12.32
N LEU A 172 9.85 5.60 -11.57
CA LEU A 172 8.76 5.99 -10.68
C LEU A 172 7.93 7.14 -11.25
N PRO A 173 6.65 7.28 -10.87
CA PRO A 173 5.85 8.44 -11.22
C PRO A 173 6.36 9.73 -10.59
N GLU A 174 6.40 10.80 -11.38
CA GLU A 174 6.63 12.17 -10.95
C GLU A 174 5.42 13.06 -11.28
N LEU A 175 5.33 14.18 -10.55
CA LEU A 175 4.28 15.18 -10.68
C LEU A 175 4.90 16.51 -11.16
N PRO A 176 5.03 16.73 -12.48
CA PRO A 176 5.72 17.91 -13.03
C PRO A 176 5.06 19.24 -12.65
N PHE A 177 3.77 19.21 -12.31
CA PHE A 177 2.99 20.38 -11.91
C PHE A 177 3.15 20.78 -10.45
N LEU A 178 3.75 19.93 -9.60
CA LEU A 178 3.98 20.23 -8.19
C LEU A 178 5.34 20.92 -8.00
N ASP A 179 5.30 22.15 -7.51
CA ASP A 179 6.49 22.94 -7.22
C ASP A 179 7.43 22.22 -6.23
N PRO A 180 8.75 22.43 -6.32
CA PRO A 180 9.70 21.82 -5.40
C PRO A 180 9.40 22.18 -3.94
N MET A 181 9.32 21.16 -3.08
CA MET A 181 9.25 21.35 -1.62
C MET A 181 10.67 21.46 -1.08
N ALA A 182 11.26 22.66 -1.14
CA ALA A 182 12.68 22.89 -0.84
C ALA A 182 12.93 23.63 0.49
N ASP A 183 11.92 24.26 1.09
CA ASP A 183 12.04 25.00 2.34
C ASP A 183 11.82 24.09 3.56
N GLU A 184 12.91 23.49 4.07
CA GLU A 184 12.85 22.61 5.25
C GLU A 184 12.21 23.32 6.46
N ALA A 185 12.52 24.61 6.66
CA ALA A 185 12.07 25.34 7.85
C ALA A 185 10.54 25.53 7.87
N ARG A 186 9.92 25.75 6.72
CA ARG A 186 8.46 25.89 6.60
C ARG A 186 7.73 24.56 6.48
N LEU A 187 8.37 23.55 5.90
CA LEU A 187 7.67 22.35 5.44
C LEU A 187 8.01 21.09 6.22
N ALA A 188 9.08 21.02 7.01
CA ALA A 188 9.47 19.78 7.67
C ALA A 188 8.66 19.43 8.92
N THR A 189 8.10 20.44 9.59
CA THR A 189 7.48 20.30 10.92
C THR A 189 6.05 20.84 10.95
N LYS A 190 5.25 20.38 11.92
CA LYS A 190 3.85 20.79 12.12
C LYS A 190 3.61 21.75 13.30
N GLY A 191 4.66 22.26 13.95
CA GLY A 191 4.52 23.19 15.08
C GLY A 191 5.61 23.08 16.14
N GLY A 192 5.43 23.81 17.24
CA GLY A 192 6.35 23.82 18.38
C GLY A 192 6.49 22.45 19.04
N GLY A 193 7.73 21.94 19.10
CA GLY A 193 8.05 20.63 19.66
C GLY A 193 8.18 19.50 18.65
N ASP A 194 7.91 19.74 17.36
CA ASP A 194 8.27 18.79 16.30
C ASP A 194 9.76 18.94 15.95
N ALA A 195 10.54 17.90 16.23
CA ALA A 195 11.99 17.86 16.03
C ALA A 195 12.38 17.18 14.70
N THR A 196 11.41 16.92 13.81
CA THR A 196 11.67 16.28 12.52
C THR A 196 12.61 17.12 11.67
N ARG A 197 13.63 16.47 11.11
CA ARG A 197 14.55 17.07 10.13
C ARG A 197 14.51 16.26 8.84
N TRP A 198 14.65 16.93 7.71
CA TRP A 198 14.77 16.26 6.44
C TRP A 198 16.06 15.45 6.37
N LEU A 199 15.99 14.22 5.87
CA LEU A 199 17.17 13.42 5.55
C LEU A 199 17.82 13.94 4.26
N THR A 200 18.58 15.04 4.37
CA THR A 200 19.40 15.58 3.26
C THR A 200 20.56 14.65 2.93
N ALA A 201 21.25 14.88 1.82
CA ALA A 201 22.43 14.09 1.45
C ALA A 201 23.53 14.12 2.53
N GLU A 202 23.75 15.26 3.19
CA GLU A 202 24.77 15.38 4.25
C GLU A 202 24.36 14.64 5.52
N ARG A 203 23.08 14.68 5.90
CA ARG A 203 22.58 13.91 7.05
C ARG A 203 22.55 12.42 6.74
N ALA A 204 22.22 12.06 5.51
CA ALA A 204 22.33 10.69 5.02
C ALA A 204 23.79 10.21 5.08
N PHE A 205 24.78 11.05 4.74
CA PHE A 205 26.20 10.70 4.85
C PHE A 205 26.58 10.31 6.27
N ALA A 206 26.23 11.15 7.25
CA ALA A 206 26.50 10.86 8.67
C ALA A 206 25.79 9.58 9.13
N LEU A 207 24.50 9.45 8.83
CA LEU A 207 23.69 8.28 9.22
C LEU A 207 24.22 6.98 8.61
N GLN A 208 24.61 6.99 7.34
CA GLN A 208 25.14 5.82 6.64
C GLN A 208 26.53 5.45 7.15
N ALA A 209 27.35 6.42 7.57
CA ALA A 209 28.64 6.14 8.20
C ALA A 209 28.49 5.40 9.54
N GLU A 210 27.52 5.78 10.38
CA GLU A 210 27.22 5.09 11.65
C GLU A 210 26.77 3.63 11.43
N ARG A 211 26.01 3.42 10.36
CA ARG A 211 25.36 2.15 10.01
C ARG A 211 26.16 1.31 9.02
N ALA A 212 27.38 1.73 8.68
CA ALA A 212 28.18 1.11 7.63
C ALA A 212 28.39 -0.38 7.87
N ALA A 213 28.16 -1.17 6.84
CA ALA A 213 28.28 -2.62 6.86
C ALA A 213 29.33 -3.08 5.83
N PRO A 214 30.15 -4.09 6.13
CA PRO A 214 30.99 -4.72 5.11
C PRO A 214 30.12 -5.53 4.14
N PRO A 215 30.60 -5.78 2.90
CA PRO A 215 30.03 -6.81 2.04
C PRO A 215 29.93 -8.14 2.79
N ALA A 216 28.87 -8.93 2.53
CA ALA A 216 28.76 -10.22 3.17
C ALA A 216 29.91 -11.16 2.78
N SER A 217 30.38 -11.92 3.76
CA SER A 217 31.31 -13.04 3.56
C SER A 217 30.73 -14.29 4.20
N GLY A 218 30.90 -15.45 3.57
CA GLY A 218 30.44 -16.71 4.14
C GLY A 218 28.97 -17.01 3.85
N VAL A 219 28.19 -17.23 4.91
CA VAL A 219 26.76 -17.60 4.80
C VAL A 219 25.90 -16.35 4.58
N VAL A 220 25.20 -16.29 3.46
CA VAL A 220 24.35 -15.16 3.07
C VAL A 220 22.85 -15.42 3.17
N ILE A 221 22.47 -16.56 3.72
CA ILE A 221 21.07 -16.99 3.85
C ILE A 221 20.25 -15.89 4.57
N LEU A 222 19.10 -15.58 3.99
CA LEU A 222 18.15 -14.59 4.48
C LEU A 222 16.72 -15.15 4.46
N PRO A 223 15.98 -15.16 5.58
CA PRO A 223 16.39 -14.80 6.95
C PRO A 223 17.56 -15.62 7.51
N ARG A 224 18.25 -15.08 8.52
CA ARG A 224 19.38 -15.75 9.19
C ARG A 224 18.92 -17.06 9.84
N PRO A 225 19.58 -18.19 9.52
CA PRO A 225 19.26 -19.44 10.19
C PRO A 225 19.57 -19.40 11.68
N ILE A 226 18.88 -20.21 12.47
CA ILE A 226 19.20 -20.41 13.90
C ILE A 226 20.68 -20.81 14.08
N ARG A 227 21.17 -21.71 13.23
CA ARG A 227 22.57 -22.13 13.17
C ARG A 227 22.98 -22.43 11.73
N ALA A 228 24.15 -21.92 11.33
CA ALA A 228 24.79 -22.25 10.07
C ALA A 228 26.31 -22.36 10.29
N ASP A 229 26.88 -23.50 9.95
CA ASP A 229 28.30 -23.81 10.07
C ASP A 229 28.88 -24.05 8.68
N GLN A 230 29.79 -23.20 8.23
CA GLN A 230 30.49 -23.35 6.96
C GLN A 230 31.87 -23.97 7.18
N GLY A 231 32.15 -25.07 6.49
CA GLY A 231 33.39 -25.82 6.61
C GLY A 231 34.44 -25.44 5.56
N ASN A 232 35.67 -25.90 5.78
CA ASN A 232 36.84 -25.66 4.91
C ASN A 232 37.18 -26.87 4.01
N GLY A 233 36.25 -27.83 3.86
CA GLY A 233 36.45 -29.00 3.00
C GLY A 233 36.28 -28.69 1.51
N ALA A 234 36.39 -29.73 0.68
CA ALA A 234 36.26 -29.60 -0.77
C ALA A 234 34.89 -29.03 -1.19
N GLU A 235 34.90 -28.11 -2.15
CA GLU A 235 33.71 -27.55 -2.77
C GLU A 235 32.99 -28.59 -3.64
N ILE A 236 31.67 -28.46 -3.75
CA ILE A 236 30.88 -29.19 -4.74
C ILE A 236 30.36 -28.25 -5.83
N ASP A 237 30.29 -28.76 -7.06
CA ASP A 237 29.85 -28.00 -8.22
C ASP A 237 28.40 -28.36 -8.59
N LEU A 238 27.47 -27.44 -8.29
CA LEU A 238 26.05 -27.58 -8.62
C LEU A 238 25.75 -27.29 -10.11
N THR A 239 26.68 -26.68 -10.86
CA THR A 239 26.45 -26.33 -12.28
C THR A 239 26.29 -27.57 -13.17
N ARG A 240 26.80 -28.72 -12.71
CA ARG A 240 26.66 -30.03 -13.37
C ARG A 240 25.30 -30.69 -13.16
N GLY A 241 24.40 -30.03 -12.45
CA GLY A 241 23.09 -30.54 -12.10
C GLY A 241 23.11 -31.52 -10.92
N VAL A 242 21.94 -31.65 -10.29
CA VAL A 242 21.71 -32.52 -9.14
C VAL A 242 20.82 -33.71 -9.53
N ARG A 243 20.96 -34.84 -8.84
CA ARG A 243 20.06 -35.99 -8.93
C ARG A 243 19.13 -35.97 -7.73
N VAL A 244 17.89 -35.57 -7.96
CA VAL A 244 16.91 -35.37 -6.89
C VAL A 244 16.30 -36.70 -6.44
N SER A 245 16.29 -36.96 -5.14
CA SER A 245 15.58 -38.08 -4.51
C SER A 245 14.73 -37.55 -3.37
N ILE A 246 13.41 -37.74 -3.45
CA ILE A 246 12.44 -37.20 -2.48
C ILE A 246 11.75 -38.35 -1.74
N LYS A 247 11.68 -38.28 -0.42
CA LYS A 247 10.96 -39.23 0.44
C LYS A 247 10.10 -38.47 1.45
N GLY A 248 8.88 -38.95 1.68
CA GLY A 248 7.95 -38.42 2.70
C GLY A 248 7.13 -37.20 2.28
N VAL A 249 7.32 -36.70 1.06
CA VAL A 249 6.51 -35.61 0.47
C VAL A 249 6.39 -35.81 -1.05
N GLY A 250 5.27 -35.37 -1.64
CA GLY A 250 5.08 -35.39 -3.09
C GLY A 250 5.89 -34.30 -3.80
N ASN A 251 6.39 -34.57 -5.00
CA ASN A 251 7.20 -33.62 -5.79
C ASN A 251 6.48 -32.27 -5.99
N ALA A 252 5.18 -32.30 -6.32
CA ALA A 252 4.39 -31.09 -6.56
C ALA A 252 4.34 -30.14 -5.35
N ALA A 253 4.44 -30.67 -4.12
CA ALA A 253 4.36 -29.86 -2.91
C ALA A 253 5.62 -29.01 -2.66
N ILE A 254 6.75 -29.31 -3.32
CA ILE A 254 8.02 -28.57 -3.18
C ILE A 254 8.61 -28.13 -4.52
N ALA A 255 7.87 -28.31 -5.61
CA ALA A 255 8.35 -28.05 -6.97
C ALA A 255 8.87 -26.61 -7.18
N PRO A 256 8.21 -25.54 -6.68
CA PRO A 256 8.77 -24.19 -6.77
C PRO A 256 10.09 -24.02 -6.02
N GLY A 257 10.28 -24.71 -4.89
CA GLY A 257 11.55 -24.71 -4.17
C GLY A 257 12.67 -25.38 -4.98
N LEU A 258 12.37 -26.50 -5.65
CA LEU A 258 13.33 -27.18 -6.53
C LEU A 258 13.71 -26.30 -7.73
N ALA A 259 12.72 -25.66 -8.36
CA ALA A 259 12.95 -24.74 -9.48
C ALA A 259 13.83 -23.55 -9.08
N ALA A 260 13.65 -23.03 -7.86
CA ALA A 260 14.42 -21.90 -7.35
C ALA A 260 15.93 -22.16 -7.24
N LEU A 261 16.36 -23.43 -7.19
CA LEU A 261 17.79 -23.78 -7.23
C LEU A 261 18.44 -23.32 -8.55
N GLY A 262 17.71 -23.29 -9.66
CA GLY A 262 18.24 -22.84 -10.95
C GLY A 262 19.29 -23.79 -11.55
N VAL A 263 19.22 -25.08 -11.24
CA VAL A 263 20.12 -26.13 -11.77
C VAL A 263 19.33 -27.28 -12.39
N GLN A 264 19.96 -28.06 -13.26
CA GLN A 264 19.36 -29.26 -13.84
C GLN A 264 19.07 -30.31 -12.76
N LEU A 265 17.89 -30.93 -12.77
CA LEU A 265 17.43 -31.87 -11.73
C LEU A 265 17.70 -33.36 -12.05
N ASN A 266 18.33 -33.64 -13.19
CA ASN A 266 18.70 -34.98 -13.68
C ASN A 266 20.23 -35.18 -13.78
N GLY A 267 21.00 -34.43 -12.99
CA GLY A 267 22.47 -34.48 -12.99
C GLY A 267 23.06 -35.68 -12.22
N THR A 268 24.32 -35.54 -11.81
CA THR A 268 25.07 -36.62 -11.14
C THR A 268 25.22 -36.42 -9.64
N LEU A 269 25.20 -35.17 -9.15
CA LEU A 269 25.42 -34.86 -7.74
C LEU A 269 24.15 -35.17 -6.91
N PRO A 270 24.18 -36.05 -5.90
CA PRO A 270 22.98 -36.37 -5.13
C PRO A 270 22.37 -35.16 -4.42
N LEU A 271 21.05 -34.95 -4.56
CA LEU A 271 20.24 -34.09 -3.70
C LEU A 271 19.14 -34.96 -3.05
N ARG A 272 19.31 -35.28 -1.77
CA ARG A 272 18.38 -36.14 -1.01
C ARG A 272 17.49 -35.28 -0.14
N ILE A 273 16.18 -35.37 -0.31
CA ILE A 273 15.19 -34.63 0.46
C ILE A 273 14.32 -35.63 1.22
N HIS A 274 14.34 -35.55 2.55
CA HIS A 274 13.55 -36.40 3.43
C HIS A 274 12.66 -35.53 4.31
N VAL A 275 11.35 -35.65 4.13
CA VAL A 275 10.35 -35.06 5.03
C VAL A 275 9.90 -36.14 6.00
N ASP A 276 10.17 -35.93 7.27
CA ASP A 276 9.80 -36.86 8.34
C ASP A 276 9.22 -36.06 9.53
N PRO A 277 7.89 -36.07 9.70
CA PRO A 277 7.25 -35.44 10.85
C PRO A 277 7.72 -35.95 12.21
N ALA A 278 8.29 -37.17 12.27
CA ALA A 278 8.84 -37.75 13.49
C ALA A 278 10.28 -37.33 13.79
N ALA A 279 10.95 -36.57 12.90
CA ALA A 279 12.36 -36.16 13.03
C ALA A 279 12.66 -35.19 14.19
N LYS A 280 11.67 -34.89 15.06
CA LYS A 280 11.77 -33.95 16.20
C LYS A 280 12.26 -32.55 15.79
N LEU A 281 11.93 -32.12 14.57
CA LEU A 281 12.12 -30.75 14.11
C LEU A 281 10.85 -29.93 14.40
N ALA A 282 11.00 -28.64 14.69
CA ALA A 282 9.87 -27.73 14.83
C ALA A 282 9.11 -27.60 13.49
N ALA A 283 7.83 -27.20 13.52
CA ALA A 283 7.05 -26.99 12.29
C ALA A 283 7.72 -25.96 11.37
N GLY A 284 7.77 -26.24 10.07
CA GLY A 284 8.56 -25.48 9.09
C GLY A 284 10.07 -25.59 9.28
N GLY A 285 10.54 -26.48 10.15
CA GLY A 285 11.95 -26.64 10.49
C GLY A 285 12.68 -27.59 9.53
N TYR A 286 13.98 -27.36 9.36
CA TYR A 286 14.82 -28.16 8.48
C TYR A 286 16.28 -28.24 8.95
N ARG A 287 16.97 -29.26 8.43
CA ARG A 287 18.41 -29.38 8.40
C ARG A 287 18.85 -29.49 6.94
N LEU A 288 19.82 -28.67 6.54
CA LEU A 288 20.46 -28.70 5.22
C LEU A 288 21.94 -29.03 5.43
N THR A 289 22.44 -30.05 4.75
CA THR A 289 23.86 -30.42 4.73
C THR A 289 24.36 -30.43 3.30
N VAL A 290 25.46 -29.73 3.06
CA VAL A 290 26.23 -29.72 1.81
C VAL A 290 27.60 -30.30 2.13
N ALA A 291 27.94 -31.41 1.48
CA ALA A 291 29.17 -32.16 1.69
C ALA A 291 29.71 -32.70 0.36
N ALA A 292 30.91 -33.29 0.38
CA ALA A 292 31.58 -33.78 -0.83
C ALA A 292 30.77 -34.84 -1.61
N ASP A 293 29.89 -35.60 -0.94
CA ASP A 293 29.05 -36.63 -1.55
C ASP A 293 27.67 -36.10 -2.01
N GLY A 294 27.39 -34.81 -1.85
CA GLY A 294 26.18 -34.15 -2.31
C GLY A 294 25.47 -33.31 -1.26
N VAL A 295 24.17 -33.13 -1.46
CA VAL A 295 23.29 -32.31 -0.63
C VAL A 295 22.22 -33.18 0.03
N ALA A 296 21.98 -32.97 1.32
CA ALA A 296 20.94 -33.62 2.09
C ALA A 296 20.05 -32.59 2.79
N ILE A 297 18.74 -32.74 2.68
CA ILE A 297 17.71 -31.96 3.36
C ILE A 297 16.86 -32.91 4.19
N ALA A 298 16.76 -32.64 5.48
CA ALA A 298 15.78 -33.25 6.38
C ALA A 298 14.82 -32.17 6.87
N ALA A 299 13.51 -32.39 6.82
CA ALA A 299 12.51 -31.39 7.20
C ALA A 299 11.33 -32.00 7.96
N SER A 300 10.66 -31.17 8.79
CA SER A 300 9.44 -31.57 9.53
C SER A 300 8.24 -31.77 8.60
N ASP A 301 8.15 -30.99 7.54
CA ASP A 301 7.02 -30.88 6.63
C ASP A 301 7.45 -30.30 5.26
N ALA A 302 6.49 -30.16 4.34
CA ALA A 302 6.73 -29.58 3.01
C ALA A 302 7.21 -28.12 3.08
N ALA A 303 6.81 -27.36 4.11
CA ALA A 303 7.25 -25.99 4.31
C ALA A 303 8.73 -25.95 4.70
N GLY A 304 9.16 -26.78 5.64
CA GLY A 304 10.57 -26.93 6.02
C GLY A 304 11.44 -27.34 4.83
N ALA A 305 11.00 -28.29 4.01
CA ALA A 305 11.72 -28.69 2.80
C ALA A 305 11.83 -27.53 1.79
N SER A 306 10.74 -26.79 1.58
CA SER A 306 10.75 -25.59 0.73
C SER A 306 11.69 -24.51 1.26
N HIS A 307 11.66 -24.24 2.57
CA HIS A 307 12.55 -23.29 3.23
C HIS A 307 14.02 -23.68 3.10
N ALA A 308 14.36 -24.97 3.23
CA ALA A 308 15.69 -25.49 3.00
C ALA A 308 16.18 -25.25 1.57
N LEU A 309 15.32 -25.50 0.58
CA LEU A 309 15.61 -25.27 -0.83
C LEU A 309 15.83 -23.78 -1.13
N ARG A 310 15.07 -22.88 -0.50
CA ARG A 310 15.28 -21.43 -0.62
C ARG A 310 16.62 -20.99 -0.02
N SER A 311 16.97 -21.51 1.16
CA SER A 311 18.28 -21.27 1.77
C SER A 311 19.44 -21.79 0.90
N LEU A 312 19.29 -22.99 0.33
CA LEU A 312 20.26 -23.56 -0.60
C LEU A 312 20.40 -22.69 -1.86
N ALA A 313 19.29 -22.25 -2.45
CA ALA A 313 19.29 -21.39 -3.64
C ALA A 313 20.02 -20.05 -3.41
N GLN A 314 19.76 -19.40 -2.27
CA GLN A 314 20.43 -18.15 -1.91
C GLN A 314 21.94 -18.34 -1.76
N GLN A 315 22.37 -19.36 -1.01
CA GLN A 315 23.79 -19.61 -0.80
C GLN A 315 24.48 -20.04 -2.10
N ALA A 316 23.85 -20.93 -2.87
CA ALA A 316 24.39 -21.41 -4.14
C ALA A 316 24.58 -20.26 -5.14
N ALA A 317 23.60 -19.37 -5.27
CA ALA A 317 23.72 -18.21 -6.15
C ALA A 317 24.88 -17.28 -5.75
N PHE A 318 25.06 -17.05 -4.44
CA PHE A 318 26.15 -16.22 -3.92
C PHE A 318 27.54 -16.83 -4.14
N GLU A 319 27.67 -18.14 -3.99
CA GLU A 319 28.93 -18.87 -4.24
C GLU A 319 29.09 -19.28 -5.72
N ALA A 320 28.34 -18.65 -6.64
CA ALA A 320 28.37 -18.95 -8.09
C ALA A 320 28.25 -20.46 -8.39
N TYR A 321 27.39 -21.13 -7.62
CA TYR A 321 27.09 -22.57 -7.69
C TYR A 321 28.25 -23.51 -7.35
N ARG A 322 29.36 -22.98 -6.82
CA ARG A 322 30.50 -23.74 -6.28
C ARG A 322 30.47 -23.68 -4.76
N MET A 323 29.79 -24.65 -4.17
CA MET A 323 29.41 -24.58 -2.77
C MET A 323 30.46 -25.18 -1.86
N ARG A 324 30.90 -24.40 -0.87
CA ARG A 324 31.68 -24.92 0.26
C ARG A 324 30.81 -25.79 1.17
N PRO A 325 31.40 -26.73 1.94
CA PRO A 325 30.65 -27.51 2.90
C PRO A 325 29.86 -26.61 3.85
N LEU A 326 28.59 -26.96 4.06
CA LEU A 326 27.66 -26.14 4.85
C LEU A 326 26.72 -27.04 5.62
N THR A 327 26.52 -26.77 6.91
CA THR A 327 25.44 -27.36 7.70
C THR A 327 24.56 -26.27 8.28
N VAL A 328 23.26 -26.33 8.00
CA VAL A 328 22.24 -25.41 8.52
C VAL A 328 21.23 -26.19 9.33
N THR A 329 20.86 -25.69 10.50
CA THR A 329 19.70 -26.15 11.28
C THR A 329 18.84 -24.94 11.61
N ASP A 330 17.56 -25.00 11.27
CA ASP A 330 16.74 -23.80 11.21
C ASP A 330 15.24 -24.08 11.37
N ALA A 331 14.51 -23.08 11.85
CA ALA A 331 13.06 -23.08 12.02
C ALA A 331 12.54 -21.64 12.20
N PRO A 332 11.29 -21.34 11.82
CA PRO A 332 10.72 -20.01 12.01
C PRO A 332 10.49 -19.67 13.48
N LEU A 333 10.75 -18.42 13.87
CA LEU A 333 10.34 -17.88 15.18
C LEU A 333 8.82 -17.76 15.31
N TYR A 334 8.15 -17.18 14.31
CA TYR A 334 6.69 -16.98 14.32
C TYR A 334 6.00 -17.81 13.25
N ARG A 335 4.79 -18.30 13.55
CA ARG A 335 3.95 -19.05 12.60
C ARG A 335 3.26 -18.14 11.56
N HIS A 336 3.03 -16.87 11.90
CA HIS A 336 2.46 -15.86 11.00
C HIS A 336 3.55 -14.89 10.55
N ARG A 337 3.90 -14.89 9.27
CA ARG A 337 4.93 -14.03 8.68
C ARG A 337 4.34 -13.39 7.44
N GLY A 338 3.68 -12.27 7.65
CA GLY A 338 2.68 -11.76 6.72
C GLY A 338 3.14 -10.59 5.86
N LEU A 339 2.51 -10.51 4.69
CA LEU A 339 2.46 -9.33 3.84
C LEU A 339 1.00 -9.02 3.53
N HIS A 340 0.56 -7.81 3.86
CA HIS A 340 -0.72 -7.24 3.46
C HIS A 340 -0.53 -6.33 2.24
N ILE A 341 -1.39 -6.49 1.22
CA ILE A 341 -1.45 -5.62 0.04
C ILE A 341 -2.90 -5.16 -0.16
N ASP A 342 -3.06 -3.85 -0.22
CA ASP A 342 -4.30 -3.18 -0.60
C ASP A 342 -4.44 -3.13 -2.12
N LEU A 343 -5.54 -3.69 -2.64
CA LEU A 343 -5.94 -3.56 -4.04
C LEU A 343 -7.12 -2.60 -4.18
N GLY A 344 -7.82 -2.29 -3.08
CA GLY A 344 -9.04 -1.51 -3.01
C GLY A 344 -8.82 -0.07 -3.47
N ARG A 345 -7.83 0.63 -2.91
CA ARG A 345 -7.57 2.05 -3.24
C ARG A 345 -6.99 2.21 -4.64
N ASN A 346 -5.92 1.51 -4.97
CA ASN A 346 -5.38 1.46 -6.33
C ASN A 346 -5.08 0.00 -6.73
N PHE A 347 -5.58 -0.41 -7.89
CA PHE A 347 -5.52 -1.81 -8.30
C PHE A 347 -4.11 -2.25 -8.71
N HIS A 348 -3.75 -3.46 -8.27
CA HIS A 348 -2.54 -4.18 -8.67
C HIS A 348 -2.93 -5.58 -9.15
N GLY A 349 -2.52 -5.90 -10.39
CA GLY A 349 -3.00 -7.09 -11.10
C GLY A 349 -2.34 -8.41 -10.67
N ARG A 350 -2.81 -9.49 -11.30
CA ARG A 350 -2.31 -10.86 -11.08
C ARG A 350 -0.80 -10.99 -11.17
N ASP A 351 -0.17 -10.39 -12.18
CA ASP A 351 1.26 -10.55 -12.43
C ASP A 351 2.10 -9.94 -11.30
N GLN A 352 1.69 -8.77 -10.79
CA GLN A 352 2.32 -8.17 -9.62
C GLN A 352 2.18 -9.06 -8.38
N LEU A 353 0.99 -9.64 -8.14
CA LEU A 353 0.79 -10.54 -7.01
C LEU A 353 1.59 -11.85 -7.12
N LEU A 354 1.70 -12.44 -8.31
CA LEU A 354 2.53 -13.62 -8.56
C LEU A 354 4.01 -13.32 -8.34
N LYS A 355 4.47 -12.14 -8.76
CA LYS A 355 5.83 -11.65 -8.50
C LYS A 355 6.10 -11.51 -6.99
N LEU A 356 5.18 -10.91 -6.25
CA LEU A 356 5.29 -10.78 -4.79
C LEU A 356 5.28 -12.15 -4.10
N VAL A 357 4.44 -13.09 -4.54
CA VAL A 357 4.41 -14.47 -4.05
C VAL A 357 5.77 -15.17 -4.20
N GLU A 358 6.47 -14.96 -5.32
CA GLU A 358 7.83 -15.48 -5.49
C GLU A 358 8.83 -14.84 -4.52
N ALA A 359 8.79 -13.52 -4.37
CA ALA A 359 9.66 -12.80 -3.42
C ALA A 359 9.39 -13.22 -1.96
N MET A 360 8.12 -13.33 -1.56
CA MET A 360 7.71 -13.82 -0.24
C MET A 360 8.28 -15.22 0.05
N ALA A 361 8.18 -16.12 -0.93
CA ALA A 361 8.70 -17.48 -0.81
C ALA A 361 10.23 -17.50 -0.65
N ALA A 362 10.94 -16.68 -1.43
CA ALA A 362 12.39 -16.55 -1.34
C ALA A 362 12.86 -16.17 0.08
N TYR A 363 12.10 -15.31 0.77
CA TYR A 363 12.40 -14.84 2.12
C TYR A 363 11.51 -15.46 3.21
N LYS A 364 10.88 -16.59 2.91
CA LYS A 364 10.15 -17.45 3.88
C LYS A 364 8.95 -16.79 4.58
N LEU A 365 8.38 -15.73 4.01
CA LEU A 365 7.05 -15.20 4.39
C LEU A 365 5.97 -16.22 3.97
N ASN A 366 4.89 -16.34 4.74
CA ASN A 366 3.91 -17.43 4.58
C ASN A 366 2.44 -17.01 4.65
N LYS A 367 2.13 -15.72 4.77
CA LYS A 367 0.76 -15.20 4.76
C LYS A 367 0.65 -14.04 3.79
N LEU A 368 -0.14 -14.19 2.74
CA LEU A 368 -0.49 -13.10 1.83
C LEU A 368 -1.89 -12.63 2.17
N HIS A 369 -2.00 -11.49 2.83
CA HIS A 369 -3.26 -10.87 3.20
C HIS A 369 -3.67 -9.92 2.06
N LEU A 370 -4.68 -10.30 1.30
CA LEU A 370 -5.17 -9.54 0.15
C LEU A 370 -6.39 -8.73 0.58
N HIS A 371 -6.25 -7.41 0.62
CA HIS A 371 -7.35 -6.52 0.91
C HIS A 371 -8.02 -6.12 -0.41
N LEU A 372 -9.21 -6.70 -0.65
CA LEU A 372 -9.84 -6.82 -1.97
C LEU A 372 -11.00 -5.86 -2.18
N ALA A 373 -11.46 -5.17 -1.14
CA ALA A 373 -12.59 -4.26 -1.22
C ALA A 373 -12.49 -3.14 -0.20
N GLU A 374 -12.88 -1.95 -0.62
CA GLU A 374 -12.83 -0.68 0.11
C GLU A 374 -13.85 0.32 -0.44
N ASP A 375 -13.82 1.55 0.07
CA ASP A 375 -14.64 2.65 -0.42
C ASP A 375 -14.37 2.97 -1.89
N GLU A 376 -13.09 3.04 -2.28
CA GLU A 376 -12.65 3.42 -3.63
C GLU A 376 -12.64 2.25 -4.62
N GLY A 377 -13.01 1.04 -4.22
CA GLY A 377 -12.84 -0.10 -5.11
C GLY A 377 -13.31 -1.45 -4.60
N TRP A 378 -13.91 -2.23 -5.50
CA TRP A 378 -14.15 -3.66 -5.35
C TRP A 378 -13.34 -4.44 -6.38
N ARG A 379 -12.49 -5.38 -5.94
CA ARG A 379 -11.37 -5.92 -6.74
C ARG A 379 -11.39 -7.41 -6.97
N ILE A 380 -12.51 -8.08 -6.69
CA ILE A 380 -12.66 -9.51 -6.91
C ILE A 380 -13.97 -9.82 -7.62
N GLU A 381 -13.95 -10.66 -8.64
CA GLU A 381 -15.19 -11.12 -9.24
C GLU A 381 -16.01 -11.96 -8.26
N ILE A 382 -17.30 -11.65 -8.09
CA ILE A 382 -18.26 -12.51 -7.39
C ILE A 382 -19.35 -12.85 -8.41
N PRO A 383 -19.35 -14.05 -9.01
CA PRO A 383 -20.24 -14.37 -10.14
C PRO A 383 -21.74 -14.14 -9.86
N ALA A 384 -22.19 -14.35 -8.62
CA ALA A 384 -23.57 -14.10 -8.21
C ALA A 384 -23.94 -12.60 -8.13
N LEU A 385 -22.94 -11.73 -7.99
CA LEU A 385 -23.05 -10.29 -7.75
C LEU A 385 -22.15 -9.52 -8.74
N PRO A 386 -22.39 -9.62 -10.06
CA PRO A 386 -21.50 -9.08 -11.09
C PRO A 386 -21.33 -7.57 -11.02
N GLU A 387 -22.31 -6.83 -10.48
CA GLU A 387 -22.24 -5.37 -10.33
C GLU A 387 -21.05 -4.92 -9.48
N LEU A 388 -20.61 -5.73 -8.51
CA LEU A 388 -19.45 -5.42 -7.67
C LEU A 388 -18.19 -5.19 -8.51
N ALA A 389 -17.91 -6.09 -9.45
CA ALA A 389 -16.78 -5.94 -10.37
C ALA A 389 -17.10 -4.97 -11.51
N GLN A 390 -18.31 -4.98 -12.07
CA GLN A 390 -18.63 -4.16 -13.24
C GLN A 390 -18.62 -2.65 -12.95
N ILE A 391 -19.01 -2.26 -11.72
CA ILE A 391 -19.20 -0.88 -11.30
C ILE A 391 -18.17 -0.51 -10.22
N GLY A 392 -18.10 -1.31 -9.15
CA GLY A 392 -17.21 -1.05 -8.01
C GLY A 392 -15.72 -1.10 -8.34
N SER A 393 -15.31 -1.71 -9.46
CA SER A 393 -13.89 -1.74 -9.85
C SER A 393 -13.42 -0.53 -10.66
N LYS A 394 -14.34 0.36 -11.06
CA LYS A 394 -14.07 1.46 -11.99
C LYS A 394 -14.43 2.78 -11.37
N ARG A 395 -13.54 3.76 -11.51
CA ARG A 395 -13.72 5.15 -11.08
C ARG A 395 -13.74 6.07 -12.29
N CYS A 396 -14.84 6.78 -12.52
CA CYS A 396 -15.00 7.69 -13.67
C CYS A 396 -15.97 8.83 -13.34
N HIS A 397 -15.99 9.87 -14.17
CA HIS A 397 -16.89 11.01 -13.95
C HIS A 397 -18.32 10.64 -14.37
N ASP A 398 -19.03 10.00 -13.45
CA ASP A 398 -20.46 9.71 -13.52
C ASP A 398 -21.11 10.21 -12.22
N PRO A 399 -21.66 11.44 -12.20
CA PRO A 399 -22.27 12.00 -10.99
C PRO A 399 -23.43 11.18 -10.40
N ALA A 400 -24.02 10.28 -11.19
CA ALA A 400 -25.09 9.37 -10.75
C ALA A 400 -24.56 7.97 -10.40
N GLU A 401 -23.25 7.75 -10.54
CA GLU A 401 -22.53 6.50 -10.26
C GLU A 401 -23.15 5.25 -10.90
N ARG A 402 -23.76 5.38 -12.08
CA ARG A 402 -24.49 4.30 -12.79
C ARG A 402 -23.56 3.28 -13.42
N SER A 403 -22.42 3.74 -13.90
CA SER A 403 -21.47 2.94 -14.68
C SER A 403 -20.12 2.72 -14.00
N CYS A 404 -19.82 3.52 -12.98
CA CYS A 404 -18.60 3.55 -12.21
C CYS A 404 -18.86 4.29 -10.89
N ILE A 405 -18.03 4.10 -9.88
CA ILE A 405 -18.05 4.97 -8.69
C ILE A 405 -17.31 6.29 -8.98
N LEU A 406 -17.50 7.30 -8.13
CA LEU A 406 -16.84 8.61 -8.30
C LEU A 406 -15.31 8.50 -8.39
N PRO A 407 -14.63 9.40 -9.14
CA PRO A 407 -13.18 9.45 -9.19
C PRO A 407 -12.60 9.80 -7.82
N GLN A 408 -11.61 9.04 -7.39
CA GLN A 408 -10.85 9.22 -6.15
C GLN A 408 -9.37 9.00 -6.45
N LEU A 409 -8.47 9.55 -5.64
CA LEU A 409 -7.03 9.32 -5.67
C LEU A 409 -6.40 9.61 -7.04
N GLY A 410 -6.91 10.63 -7.73
CA GLY A 410 -6.43 11.02 -9.06
C GLY A 410 -6.68 9.96 -10.14
N ALA A 411 -7.77 9.19 -10.06
CA ALA A 411 -8.17 8.25 -11.11
C ALA A 411 -8.50 8.95 -12.45
N GLY A 412 -8.89 10.23 -12.39
CA GLY A 412 -9.34 10.97 -13.57
C GLY A 412 -10.78 10.60 -13.98
N PRO A 413 -11.29 11.22 -15.06
CA PRO A 413 -12.72 11.17 -15.37
C PRO A 413 -13.14 10.02 -16.28
N ASP A 414 -12.22 9.31 -16.94
CA ASP A 414 -12.56 8.46 -18.08
C ASP A 414 -12.74 6.96 -17.76
N GLY A 415 -12.41 6.53 -16.54
CA GLY A 415 -12.48 5.12 -16.14
C GLY A 415 -11.39 4.22 -16.75
N ARG A 416 -10.37 4.78 -17.40
CA ARG A 416 -9.35 4.02 -18.16
C ARG A 416 -7.99 3.99 -17.50
N SER A 417 -7.78 4.75 -16.42
CA SER A 417 -6.53 4.72 -15.67
C SER A 417 -6.21 3.33 -15.12
N GLY A 418 -4.92 2.97 -15.04
CA GLY A 418 -4.45 1.67 -14.54
C GLY A 418 -4.74 1.39 -13.05
N VAL A 419 -5.28 2.37 -12.32
CA VAL A 419 -5.73 2.19 -10.93
C VAL A 419 -7.10 1.51 -10.82
N ASN A 420 -7.81 1.36 -11.94
CA ASN A 420 -9.05 0.61 -12.06
C ASN A 420 -8.76 -0.87 -12.38
N GLY A 421 -9.72 -1.73 -12.11
CA GLY A 421 -9.62 -3.16 -12.40
C GLY A 421 -9.97 -4.04 -11.21
N TYR A 422 -10.03 -5.34 -11.48
CA TYR A 422 -10.35 -6.39 -10.51
C TYR A 422 -9.71 -7.71 -10.95
N LEU A 423 -9.55 -8.64 -10.01
CA LEU A 423 -9.16 -10.02 -10.26
C LEU A 423 -10.38 -10.81 -10.74
N SER A 424 -10.27 -11.45 -11.89
CA SER A 424 -11.25 -12.48 -12.27
C SER A 424 -11.16 -13.67 -11.31
N THR A 425 -12.17 -14.54 -11.36
CA THR A 425 -12.16 -15.83 -10.64
C THR A 425 -10.88 -16.62 -10.96
N ASP A 426 -10.51 -16.72 -12.24
CA ASP A 426 -9.33 -17.45 -12.69
C ASP A 426 -8.03 -16.80 -12.21
N ASP A 427 -7.96 -15.47 -12.17
CA ASP A 427 -6.79 -14.76 -11.65
C ASP A 427 -6.58 -15.07 -10.17
N TYR A 428 -7.63 -14.96 -9.37
CA TYR A 428 -7.57 -15.22 -7.94
C TYR A 428 -7.22 -16.69 -7.66
N VAL A 429 -7.84 -17.64 -8.36
CA VAL A 429 -7.51 -19.07 -8.26
C VAL A 429 -6.04 -19.33 -8.62
N ALA A 430 -5.52 -18.68 -9.67
CA ALA A 430 -4.12 -18.81 -10.05
C ALA A 430 -3.17 -18.28 -8.96
N ILE A 431 -3.51 -17.15 -8.32
CA ILE A 431 -2.76 -16.58 -7.19
C ILE A 431 -2.78 -17.53 -5.99
N VAL A 432 -3.95 -18.00 -5.57
CA VAL A 432 -4.09 -18.92 -4.42
C VAL A 432 -3.30 -20.20 -4.65
N ARG A 433 -3.39 -20.79 -5.85
CA ARG A 433 -2.65 -22.00 -6.22
C ARG A 433 -1.13 -21.76 -6.22
N ALA A 434 -0.69 -20.64 -6.77
CA ALA A 434 0.73 -20.29 -6.83
C ALA A 434 1.33 -20.02 -5.45
N ALA A 435 0.56 -19.36 -4.57
CA ALA A 435 0.90 -19.11 -3.17
C ALA A 435 0.98 -20.41 -2.38
N ALA A 436 -0.02 -21.29 -2.51
CA ALA A 436 -0.05 -22.61 -1.85
C ALA A 436 1.17 -23.47 -2.24
N ALA A 437 1.52 -23.52 -3.52
CA ALA A 437 2.71 -24.24 -3.99
C ALA A 437 4.03 -23.70 -3.40
N ARG A 438 4.00 -22.46 -2.89
CA ARG A 438 5.11 -21.76 -2.22
C ARG A 438 4.95 -21.68 -0.71
N GLN A 439 4.03 -22.46 -0.13
CA GLN A 439 3.82 -22.54 1.31
C GLN A 439 3.27 -21.24 1.93
N ILE A 440 2.55 -20.47 1.12
CA ILE A 440 1.91 -19.21 1.50
C ILE A 440 0.40 -19.41 1.54
N GLU A 441 -0.23 -19.06 2.66
CA GLU A 441 -1.69 -18.98 2.77
C GLU A 441 -2.15 -17.61 2.26
N VAL A 442 -3.18 -17.60 1.41
CA VAL A 442 -3.88 -16.37 1.01
C VAL A 442 -5.03 -16.12 1.99
N ILE A 443 -5.06 -14.93 2.59
CA ILE A 443 -6.12 -14.45 3.48
C ILE A 443 -6.85 -13.34 2.75
N PRO A 444 -8.07 -13.55 2.21
CA PRO A 444 -8.88 -12.47 1.65
C PRO A 444 -9.42 -11.56 2.76
N SER A 445 -9.37 -10.25 2.54
CA SER A 445 -10.07 -9.22 3.32
C SER A 445 -11.12 -8.52 2.48
N ILE A 446 -12.30 -8.34 3.06
CA ILE A 446 -13.35 -7.44 2.58
C ILE A 446 -13.74 -6.62 3.80
N ASP A 447 -13.39 -5.34 3.82
CA ASP A 447 -13.56 -4.54 5.02
C ASP A 447 -15.04 -4.17 5.21
N MET A 448 -15.52 -4.38 6.44
CA MET A 448 -16.92 -4.21 6.84
C MET A 448 -17.05 -3.99 8.35
N PRO A 449 -18.04 -3.24 8.83
CA PRO A 449 -19.11 -2.62 8.05
C PRO A 449 -18.79 -1.20 7.56
N GLY A 450 -17.73 -0.57 8.04
CA GLY A 450 -17.11 0.59 7.39
C GLY A 450 -16.48 0.21 6.05
N HIS A 451 -15.85 1.17 5.36
CA HIS A 451 -15.02 0.85 4.20
C HIS A 451 -15.71 0.05 3.09
N SER A 452 -17.02 0.27 2.93
CA SER A 452 -17.91 -0.56 2.12
C SER A 452 -18.56 0.20 0.95
N ARG A 453 -18.13 1.45 0.66
CA ARG A 453 -18.82 2.31 -0.31
C ARG A 453 -18.90 1.68 -1.70
N ALA A 454 -17.84 1.06 -2.21
CA ALA A 454 -17.88 0.43 -3.53
C ALA A 454 -18.93 -0.69 -3.62
N ALA A 455 -19.08 -1.48 -2.54
CA ALA A 455 -20.11 -2.51 -2.45
C ALA A 455 -21.52 -1.89 -2.37
N ILE A 456 -21.70 -0.85 -1.56
CA ILE A 456 -22.98 -0.15 -1.40
C ILE A 456 -23.46 0.41 -2.75
N VAL A 457 -22.61 1.16 -3.44
CA VAL A 457 -22.96 1.75 -4.74
C VAL A 457 -23.31 0.66 -5.74
N ALA A 458 -22.48 -0.38 -5.86
CA ALA A 458 -22.73 -1.50 -6.77
C ALA A 458 -24.07 -2.22 -6.47
N MET A 459 -24.38 -2.44 -5.20
CA MET A 459 -25.64 -3.09 -4.80
C MET A 459 -26.87 -2.19 -4.99
N GLU A 460 -26.73 -0.86 -4.88
CA GLU A 460 -27.79 0.07 -5.29
C GLU A 460 -28.05 0.04 -6.80
N ARG A 461 -26.99 -0.08 -7.62
CA ARG A 461 -27.14 -0.21 -9.08
C ARG A 461 -27.82 -1.53 -9.46
N ARG A 462 -27.45 -2.61 -8.77
CA ARG A 462 -28.15 -3.90 -8.87
C ARG A 462 -29.63 -3.77 -8.53
N HIS A 463 -29.94 -3.14 -7.39
CA HIS A 463 -31.30 -2.93 -6.93
C HIS A 463 -32.13 -2.17 -7.98
N GLU A 464 -31.65 -1.03 -8.48
CA GLU A 464 -32.37 -0.26 -9.51
C GLU A 464 -32.61 -1.05 -10.80
N ARG A 465 -31.58 -1.74 -11.30
CA ARG A 465 -31.68 -2.58 -12.50
C ARG A 465 -32.75 -3.66 -12.35
N LEU A 466 -32.79 -4.34 -11.21
CA LEU A 466 -33.74 -5.41 -10.93
C LEU A 466 -35.15 -4.89 -10.66
N MET A 467 -35.29 -3.74 -9.99
CA MET A 467 -36.57 -3.06 -9.83
C MET A 467 -37.17 -2.65 -11.17
N ALA A 468 -36.36 -2.07 -12.07
CA ALA A 468 -36.79 -1.73 -13.43
C ALA A 468 -37.22 -2.97 -14.24
N ALA A 469 -36.66 -4.15 -13.92
CA ALA A 469 -37.03 -5.43 -14.51
C ALA A 469 -38.23 -6.11 -13.81
N GLY A 470 -38.88 -5.47 -12.83
CA GLY A 470 -40.02 -6.04 -12.10
C GLY A 470 -39.65 -7.13 -11.09
N LYS A 471 -38.37 -7.26 -10.72
CA LYS A 471 -37.83 -8.33 -9.86
C LYS A 471 -37.56 -7.82 -8.44
N ALA A 472 -38.61 -7.35 -7.75
CA ALA A 472 -38.47 -6.67 -6.46
C ALA A 472 -37.82 -7.52 -5.36
N GLU A 473 -38.12 -8.82 -5.29
CA GLU A 473 -37.51 -9.71 -4.29
C GLU A 473 -35.99 -9.87 -4.54
N GLU A 474 -35.59 -10.12 -5.79
CA GLU A 474 -34.17 -10.22 -6.17
C GLU A 474 -33.42 -8.89 -5.94
N ALA A 475 -34.09 -7.76 -6.20
CA ALA A 475 -33.53 -6.42 -6.00
C ALA A 475 -33.20 -6.15 -4.52
N ASN A 476 -34.10 -6.54 -3.61
CA ASN A 476 -33.94 -6.31 -2.18
C ASN A 476 -33.04 -7.35 -1.48
N ALA A 477 -32.76 -8.49 -2.13
CA ALA A 477 -32.01 -9.59 -1.52
C ALA A 477 -30.58 -9.21 -1.08
N TYR A 478 -29.97 -8.22 -1.74
CA TYR A 478 -28.58 -7.80 -1.50
C TYR A 478 -28.44 -6.28 -1.29
N ARG A 479 -29.53 -5.57 -1.05
CA ARG A 479 -29.47 -4.13 -0.80
C ARG A 479 -28.78 -3.85 0.53
N LEU A 480 -27.75 -3.00 0.53
CA LEU A 480 -26.87 -2.79 1.69
C LEU A 480 -27.19 -1.55 2.52
N ILE A 481 -28.25 -0.82 2.18
CA ILE A 481 -28.67 0.40 2.89
C ILE A 481 -30.12 0.30 3.33
N ASP A 482 -30.46 1.09 4.34
CA ASP A 482 -31.83 1.45 4.66
C ASP A 482 -32.14 2.80 4.00
N PRO A 483 -33.01 2.86 2.97
CA PRO A 483 -33.31 4.11 2.26
C PRO A 483 -33.95 5.18 3.14
N ALA A 484 -34.50 4.81 4.30
CA ALA A 484 -35.08 5.74 5.26
C ALA A 484 -34.07 6.22 6.31
N ASP A 485 -32.80 5.77 6.26
CA ASP A 485 -31.76 6.25 7.14
C ASP A 485 -31.38 7.70 6.82
N THR A 486 -31.50 8.56 7.82
CA THR A 486 -31.18 10.00 7.73
C THR A 486 -29.96 10.37 8.57
N THR A 487 -29.17 9.38 8.97
CA THR A 487 -27.93 9.57 9.74
C THR A 487 -26.98 10.48 8.96
N LYS A 488 -26.34 11.42 9.67
CA LYS A 488 -25.32 12.31 9.13
C LYS A 488 -24.01 11.98 9.82
N TYR A 489 -23.04 11.54 9.04
CA TYR A 489 -21.72 11.18 9.51
C TYR A 489 -20.67 11.53 8.46
N ARG A 490 -19.39 11.39 8.83
CA ARG A 490 -18.25 11.60 7.94
C ARG A 490 -17.18 10.57 8.32
N SER A 491 -16.80 9.70 7.40
CA SER A 491 -15.69 8.77 7.58
C SER A 491 -14.36 9.52 7.65
N ILE A 492 -13.30 8.82 8.03
CA ILE A 492 -11.94 9.39 8.11
C ILE A 492 -11.46 9.86 6.73
N GLN A 493 -11.86 9.17 5.67
CA GLN A 493 -11.57 9.47 4.27
C GLN A 493 -12.57 10.46 3.65
N ASN A 494 -13.44 11.05 4.47
CA ASN A 494 -14.44 12.07 4.14
C ASN A 494 -15.67 11.60 3.35
N TYR A 495 -16.00 10.31 3.39
CA TYR A 495 -17.27 9.81 2.86
C TYR A 495 -18.43 10.04 3.82
N ASP A 496 -19.66 10.19 3.32
CA ASP A 496 -20.88 10.28 4.14
C ASP A 496 -21.90 9.15 3.88
N ASP A 497 -21.50 8.15 3.09
CA ASP A 497 -22.32 7.04 2.58
C ASP A 497 -21.56 5.70 2.52
N ASN A 498 -20.48 5.53 3.30
CA ASN A 498 -19.54 4.42 3.14
C ASN A 498 -19.80 3.18 4.00
N THR A 499 -20.76 3.22 4.92
CA THR A 499 -20.94 2.17 5.92
C THR A 499 -22.20 1.33 5.65
N LEU A 500 -22.04 0.02 5.41
CA LEU A 500 -23.18 -0.87 5.09
C LEU A 500 -24.12 -1.02 6.30
N ASN A 501 -25.42 -1.21 6.09
CA ASN A 501 -26.38 -1.28 7.20
C ASN A 501 -26.33 -2.66 7.88
N VAL A 502 -25.89 -2.72 9.13
CA VAL A 502 -25.70 -3.99 9.86
C VAL A 502 -26.99 -4.58 10.45
N CYS A 503 -28.10 -3.85 10.37
CA CYS A 503 -29.37 -4.22 10.99
C CYS A 503 -30.32 -4.96 10.03
N ILE A 504 -29.99 -5.01 8.73
CA ILE A 504 -30.83 -5.63 7.71
C ILE A 504 -30.36 -7.05 7.35
N PRO A 505 -31.27 -8.02 7.12
CA PRO A 505 -30.90 -9.38 6.73
C PRO A 505 -30.12 -9.49 5.41
N ALA A 506 -30.37 -8.56 4.47
CA ALA A 506 -29.71 -8.52 3.17
C ALA A 506 -28.18 -8.41 3.28
N THR A 507 -27.67 -7.64 4.27
CA THR A 507 -26.24 -7.53 4.56
C THR A 507 -25.61 -8.87 4.88
N TYR A 508 -26.24 -9.69 5.73
CA TYR A 508 -25.69 -11.00 6.10
C TYR A 508 -25.73 -11.96 4.91
N ARG A 509 -26.79 -11.91 4.09
CA ARG A 509 -26.86 -12.68 2.84
C ARG A 509 -25.74 -12.30 1.87
N PHE A 510 -25.45 -11.01 1.76
CA PHE A 510 -24.33 -10.50 0.96
C PHE A 510 -23.00 -11.06 1.46
N VAL A 511 -22.71 -10.95 2.76
CA VAL A 511 -21.48 -11.48 3.38
C VAL A 511 -21.36 -12.99 3.14
N ASP A 512 -22.43 -13.75 3.39
CA ASP A 512 -22.46 -15.20 3.15
C ASP A 512 -22.14 -15.53 1.68
N THR A 513 -22.74 -14.81 0.73
CA THR A 513 -22.51 -15.04 -0.71
C THR A 513 -21.07 -14.75 -1.14
N VAL A 514 -20.47 -13.69 -0.59
CA VAL A 514 -19.08 -13.34 -0.87
C VAL A 514 -18.12 -14.38 -0.28
N VAL A 515 -18.34 -14.78 0.97
CA VAL A 515 -17.52 -15.79 1.64
C VAL A 515 -17.62 -17.14 0.92
N ASP A 516 -18.82 -17.56 0.55
CA ASP A 516 -19.04 -18.83 -0.14
C ASP A 516 -18.39 -18.83 -1.54
N ALA A 517 -18.43 -17.70 -2.26
CA ALA A 517 -17.70 -17.56 -3.53
C ALA A 517 -16.19 -17.67 -3.35
N LEU A 518 -15.61 -17.00 -2.35
CA LEU A 518 -14.18 -17.08 -2.05
C LEU A 518 -13.77 -18.49 -1.62
N ALA A 519 -14.59 -19.17 -0.81
CA ALA A 519 -14.37 -20.56 -0.41
C ALA A 519 -14.35 -21.49 -1.63
N ALA A 520 -15.30 -21.33 -2.56
CA ALA A 520 -15.33 -22.11 -3.80
C ALA A 520 -14.08 -21.88 -4.67
N MET A 521 -13.57 -20.65 -4.76
CA MET A 521 -12.33 -20.34 -5.48
C MET A 521 -11.10 -20.98 -4.82
N HIS A 522 -11.05 -20.99 -3.49
CA HIS A 522 -10.01 -21.68 -2.72
C HIS A 522 -10.06 -23.20 -3.00
N ASP A 523 -11.25 -23.81 -2.96
CA ASP A 523 -11.44 -25.22 -3.31
C ASP A 523 -10.98 -25.52 -4.75
N GLN A 524 -11.30 -24.65 -5.72
CA GLN A 524 -10.82 -24.75 -7.10
C GLN A 524 -9.29 -24.62 -7.22
N ALA A 525 -8.66 -23.85 -6.33
CA ALA A 525 -7.20 -23.76 -6.24
C ALA A 525 -6.56 -25.01 -5.59
N GLY A 526 -7.36 -25.86 -4.94
CA GLY A 526 -6.93 -27.10 -4.28
C GLY A 526 -6.54 -26.93 -2.82
N VAL A 527 -6.89 -25.80 -2.19
CA VAL A 527 -6.63 -25.54 -0.76
C VAL A 527 -7.84 -24.86 -0.12
N PRO A 528 -8.31 -25.28 1.07
CA PRO A 528 -9.49 -24.68 1.67
C PRO A 528 -9.22 -23.26 2.18
N LEU A 529 -10.25 -22.40 2.15
CA LEU A 529 -10.21 -21.09 2.80
C LEU A 529 -10.15 -21.27 4.32
N ARG A 530 -9.03 -20.85 4.94
CA ARG A 530 -8.79 -21.05 6.38
C ARG A 530 -9.09 -19.82 7.22
N THR A 531 -8.81 -18.64 6.69
CA THR A 531 -8.98 -17.37 7.39
C THR A 531 -9.66 -16.38 6.45
N PHE A 532 -10.69 -15.70 6.92
CA PHE A 532 -11.32 -14.56 6.24
C PHE A 532 -11.20 -13.34 7.13
N HIS A 533 -10.67 -12.25 6.58
CA HIS A 533 -10.51 -10.99 7.30
C HIS A 533 -11.70 -10.08 6.97
N LEU A 534 -12.38 -9.56 8.00
CA LEU A 534 -13.59 -8.74 7.83
C LEU A 534 -13.34 -7.24 7.94
N GLY A 535 -12.08 -6.81 8.07
CA GLY A 535 -11.74 -5.42 8.40
C GLY A 535 -12.11 -5.11 9.85
N ALA A 536 -13.35 -4.69 10.08
CA ALA A 536 -13.95 -4.28 11.35
C ALA A 536 -13.54 -2.89 11.87
N ASP A 537 -12.75 -2.13 11.13
CA ASP A 537 -12.27 -0.81 11.49
C ASP A 537 -13.26 0.33 11.16
N GLU A 538 -13.08 1.44 11.86
CA GLU A 538 -13.58 2.78 11.50
C GLU A 538 -15.08 2.89 11.12
N THR A 539 -15.98 2.50 12.04
CA THR A 539 -17.41 2.78 11.87
C THR A 539 -17.76 4.19 12.34
N ALA A 540 -17.89 5.14 11.40
CA ALA A 540 -18.00 6.58 11.67
C ALA A 540 -19.34 7.05 12.28
N GLY A 541 -20.02 6.23 13.08
CA GLY A 541 -21.29 6.59 13.74
C GLY A 541 -22.54 6.46 12.85
N ALA A 542 -22.51 5.56 11.87
CA ALA A 542 -23.63 5.29 10.96
C ALA A 542 -24.87 4.69 11.68
N TRP A 543 -26.01 4.70 10.98
CA TRP A 543 -27.28 4.03 11.33
C TRP A 543 -28.04 4.52 12.57
N VAL A 544 -27.54 5.50 13.33
CA VAL A 544 -28.20 5.98 14.56
C VAL A 544 -29.61 6.55 14.32
N LYS A 545 -29.94 6.91 13.07
CA LYS A 545 -31.29 7.30 12.63
C LYS A 545 -31.92 6.33 11.62
N SER A 546 -31.39 5.12 11.45
CA SER A 546 -31.98 4.09 10.58
C SER A 546 -33.19 3.45 11.28
N PRO A 547 -34.39 3.50 10.67
CA PRO A 547 -35.53 2.75 11.17
C PRO A 547 -35.28 1.25 11.26
N ALA A 548 -34.52 0.66 10.33
CA ALA A 548 -34.15 -0.76 10.39
C ALA A 548 -33.32 -1.12 11.63
N CYS A 549 -32.54 -0.17 12.16
CA CYS A 549 -31.75 -0.37 13.37
C CYS A 549 -32.50 -0.09 14.68
N ALA A 550 -33.67 0.56 14.64
CA ALA A 550 -34.38 0.98 15.84
C ALA A 550 -34.63 -0.16 16.84
N LYS A 551 -35.05 -1.33 16.34
CA LYS A 551 -35.25 -2.52 17.18
C LYS A 551 -33.94 -2.99 17.82
N MET A 552 -32.86 -3.10 17.04
CA MET A 552 -31.58 -3.60 17.55
C MET A 552 -30.97 -2.63 18.58
N ILE A 553 -31.15 -1.32 18.38
CA ILE A 553 -30.76 -0.28 19.34
C ILE A 553 -31.56 -0.42 20.63
N ALA A 554 -32.88 -0.62 20.56
CA ALA A 554 -33.71 -0.87 21.74
C ALA A 554 -33.27 -2.14 22.48
N ASP A 555 -32.99 -3.22 21.76
CA ASP A 555 -32.46 -4.48 22.30
C ASP A 555 -31.02 -4.33 22.87
N ASN A 556 -30.34 -3.22 22.59
CA ASN A 556 -29.04 -2.82 23.15
C ASN A 556 -29.18 -1.87 24.36
N GLY A 557 -30.38 -1.73 24.93
CA GLY A 557 -30.63 -0.76 26.00
C GLY A 557 -30.55 0.70 25.54
N GLY A 558 -30.71 0.95 24.24
CA GLY A 558 -30.63 2.27 23.63
C GLY A 558 -29.23 2.67 23.11
N ASP A 559 -28.21 1.83 23.27
CA ASP A 559 -26.85 2.17 22.83
C ASP A 559 -26.56 1.73 21.39
N ALA A 560 -26.47 2.70 20.48
CA ALA A 560 -26.14 2.45 19.08
C ALA A 560 -24.68 2.03 18.85
N ARG A 561 -23.77 2.27 19.81
CA ARG A 561 -22.35 1.86 19.70
C ARG A 561 -22.19 0.33 19.69
N ASN A 562 -23.17 -0.39 20.22
CA ASN A 562 -23.18 -1.85 20.24
C ASN A 562 -23.64 -2.49 18.90
N LEU A 563 -23.97 -1.70 17.87
CA LEU A 563 -24.30 -2.21 16.55
C LEU A 563 -23.10 -2.87 15.85
N THR A 564 -21.94 -2.19 15.84
CA THR A 564 -20.71 -2.71 15.22
C THR A 564 -20.20 -4.00 15.90
N PRO A 565 -20.05 -4.06 17.24
CA PRO A 565 -19.70 -5.30 17.94
C PRO A 565 -20.62 -6.47 17.61
N ARG A 566 -21.94 -6.27 17.64
CA ARG A 566 -22.92 -7.31 17.31
C ARG A 566 -22.79 -7.83 15.89
N PHE A 567 -22.49 -6.96 14.93
CA PHE A 567 -22.21 -7.36 13.56
C PHE A 567 -20.97 -8.26 13.47
N ILE A 568 -19.86 -7.83 14.08
CA ILE A 568 -18.59 -8.57 14.10
C ILE A 568 -18.79 -9.95 14.75
N GLU A 569 -19.41 -10.00 15.92
CA GLU A 569 -19.68 -11.24 16.68
C GLU A 569 -20.51 -12.22 15.84
N LYS A 570 -21.55 -11.72 15.15
CA LYS A 570 -22.40 -12.54 14.29
C LYS A 570 -21.65 -13.06 13.07
N VAL A 571 -20.91 -12.20 12.34
CA VAL A 571 -20.12 -12.62 11.18
C VAL A 571 -19.04 -13.62 11.59
N ALA A 572 -18.33 -13.38 12.69
CA ALA A 572 -17.31 -14.27 13.21
C ALA A 572 -17.88 -15.65 13.59
N THR A 573 -19.05 -15.69 14.23
CA THR A 573 -19.75 -16.94 14.55
C THR A 573 -20.13 -17.71 13.28
N THR A 574 -20.67 -17.01 12.28
CA THR A 574 -21.07 -17.56 10.99
C THR A 574 -19.89 -18.10 10.17
N LEU A 575 -18.71 -17.45 10.26
CA LEU A 575 -17.46 -17.96 9.69
C LEU A 575 -16.98 -19.22 10.43
N ALA A 576 -16.99 -19.20 11.77
CA ALA A 576 -16.57 -20.34 12.58
C ALA A 576 -17.43 -21.59 12.31
N ALA A 577 -18.73 -21.42 12.08
CA ALA A 577 -19.64 -22.51 11.69
C ALA A 577 -19.27 -23.16 10.35
N ARG A 578 -18.57 -22.42 9.46
CA ARG A 578 -18.01 -22.93 8.20
C ARG A 578 -16.58 -23.48 8.35
N GLY A 579 -16.02 -23.48 9.56
CA GLY A 579 -14.62 -23.85 9.79
C GLY A 579 -13.62 -22.78 9.34
N ILE A 580 -14.07 -21.56 9.06
CA ILE A 580 -13.25 -20.44 8.64
C ILE A 580 -12.95 -19.57 9.87
N ARG A 581 -11.68 -19.26 10.10
CA ARG A 581 -11.27 -18.35 11.17
C ARG A 581 -11.55 -16.90 10.77
N ALA A 582 -12.20 -16.15 11.66
CA ALA A 582 -12.37 -14.71 11.51
C ALA A 582 -11.07 -13.96 11.84
N GLY A 583 -10.75 -12.93 11.04
CA GLY A 583 -9.69 -11.95 11.29
C GLY A 583 -10.22 -10.52 11.23
N GLY A 584 -9.68 -9.60 12.02
CA GLY A 584 -10.04 -8.18 11.95
C GLY A 584 -8.97 -7.27 12.54
N TRP A 585 -9.10 -5.97 12.28
CA TRP A 585 -8.30 -4.91 12.86
C TRP A 585 -8.64 -4.71 14.34
N SER A 586 -7.62 -4.41 15.14
CA SER A 586 -7.68 -4.44 16.60
C SER A 586 -8.70 -3.50 17.23
N ASP A 587 -9.00 -2.36 16.62
CA ASP A 587 -9.98 -1.39 17.12
C ASP A 587 -11.39 -1.98 17.09
N GLY A 588 -11.83 -2.49 15.93
CA GLY A 588 -13.12 -3.15 15.76
C GLY A 588 -13.28 -4.36 16.65
N MET A 589 -12.29 -5.26 16.58
CA MET A 589 -12.25 -6.49 17.36
C MET A 589 -12.18 -6.21 18.86
N GLY A 590 -11.54 -5.11 19.27
CA GLY A 590 -11.44 -4.68 20.66
C GLY A 590 -12.79 -4.41 21.33
N HIS A 591 -13.78 -3.95 20.55
CA HIS A 591 -15.12 -3.60 21.05
C HIS A 591 -16.06 -4.79 21.26
N THR A 592 -15.75 -5.97 20.72
CA THR A 592 -16.60 -7.18 20.89
C THR A 592 -16.50 -7.74 22.30
N ASP A 593 -17.59 -8.40 22.75
CA ASP A 593 -17.55 -9.23 23.94
C ASP A 593 -16.82 -10.55 23.65
N PRO A 594 -15.68 -10.84 24.32
CA PRO A 594 -14.96 -12.10 24.14
C PRO A 594 -15.82 -13.35 24.38
N ALA A 595 -16.89 -13.26 25.18
CA ALA A 595 -17.82 -14.37 25.42
C ALA A 595 -18.68 -14.72 24.19
N ASN A 596 -18.91 -13.74 23.30
CA ASN A 596 -19.67 -13.91 22.05
C ASN A 596 -18.78 -14.21 20.85
N MET A 597 -17.45 -14.14 21.01
CA MET A 597 -16.50 -14.40 19.94
C MET A 597 -16.10 -15.89 19.87
N PRO A 598 -15.83 -16.43 18.68
CA PRO A 598 -15.23 -17.75 18.55
C PRO A 598 -13.88 -17.86 19.28
N LYS A 599 -13.51 -19.06 19.71
CA LYS A 599 -12.23 -19.29 20.41
C LYS A 599 -10.99 -19.07 19.53
N ASN A 600 -11.12 -19.31 18.23
CA ASN A 600 -10.04 -19.17 17.26
C ASN A 600 -10.31 -17.94 16.40
N VAL A 601 -9.67 -16.83 16.76
CA VAL A 601 -9.81 -15.53 16.11
C VAL A 601 -8.43 -14.94 15.90
N LEU A 602 -8.21 -14.36 14.72
CA LEU A 602 -7.02 -13.59 14.38
C LEU A 602 -7.31 -12.10 14.61
N THR A 603 -6.33 -11.36 15.09
CA THR A 603 -6.47 -9.90 15.20
C THR A 603 -5.18 -9.20 14.83
N ASN A 604 -5.31 -8.12 14.06
CA ASN A 604 -4.22 -7.33 13.53
C ASN A 604 -4.07 -6.03 14.33
N ILE A 605 -3.00 -5.94 15.13
CA ILE A 605 -2.75 -4.79 16.01
C ILE A 605 -2.22 -3.63 15.20
N TRP A 606 -2.98 -2.54 15.12
CA TRP A 606 -2.59 -1.36 14.36
C TRP A 606 -2.47 -0.08 15.20
N GLY A 607 -2.52 -0.17 16.53
CA GLY A 607 -2.09 0.92 17.39
C GLY A 607 -0.62 1.30 17.16
N VAL A 608 -0.31 2.60 17.25
CA VAL A 608 1.06 3.14 17.19
C VAL A 608 1.80 2.82 18.50
N LEU A 609 3.10 2.51 18.45
CA LEU A 609 3.86 2.09 19.63
C LEU A 609 3.74 3.06 20.81
N HIS A 610 3.81 4.36 20.53
CA HIS A 610 3.83 5.40 21.56
C HIS A 610 2.44 5.75 22.12
N THR A 611 1.34 5.23 21.56
CA THR A 611 -0.01 5.66 21.94
C THR A 611 -1.02 4.53 22.15
N GLY A 612 -0.93 3.40 21.44
CA GLY A 612 -1.99 2.38 21.46
C GLY A 612 -1.53 0.92 21.35
N ALA A 613 -0.40 0.65 20.69
CA ALA A 613 0.02 -0.72 20.34
C ALA A 613 0.05 -1.69 21.53
N ILE A 614 0.59 -1.24 22.68
CA ILE A 614 0.79 -2.08 23.86
C ILE A 614 -0.56 -2.50 24.42
N ARG A 615 -1.47 -1.52 24.58
CA ARG A 615 -2.82 -1.77 25.08
C ARG A 615 -3.55 -2.78 24.23
N GLU A 616 -3.64 -2.51 22.93
CA GLU A 616 -4.33 -3.37 21.99
C GLU A 616 -3.74 -4.79 21.95
N ALA A 617 -2.42 -4.91 21.84
CA ALA A 617 -1.75 -6.20 21.78
C ALA A 617 -1.96 -7.02 23.07
N HIS A 618 -1.74 -6.41 24.23
CA HIS A 618 -1.80 -7.12 25.50
C HIS A 618 -3.24 -7.48 25.89
N ASP A 619 -4.20 -6.57 25.69
CA ASP A 619 -5.62 -6.86 25.93
C ASP A 619 -6.08 -8.07 25.09
N GLN A 620 -5.72 -8.11 23.81
CA GLN A 620 -6.18 -9.16 22.91
C GLN A 620 -5.44 -10.47 23.09
N LEU A 621 -4.15 -10.42 23.45
CA LEU A 621 -3.41 -11.61 23.90
C LEU A 621 -4.02 -12.20 25.18
N ASN A 622 -4.40 -11.35 26.14
CA ASN A 622 -5.02 -11.77 27.40
C ASN A 622 -6.42 -12.36 27.18
N ARG A 623 -7.15 -11.93 26.14
CA ARG A 623 -8.38 -12.60 25.66
C ARG A 623 -8.13 -13.99 25.06
N GLY A 624 -6.87 -14.33 24.75
CA GLY A 624 -6.48 -15.60 24.15
C GLY A 624 -6.57 -15.65 22.63
N TRP A 625 -6.59 -14.50 21.96
CA TRP A 625 -6.65 -14.42 20.51
C TRP A 625 -5.28 -14.53 19.86
N ASP A 626 -5.26 -14.92 18.57
CA ASP A 626 -4.06 -14.95 17.76
C ASP A 626 -3.70 -13.53 17.32
N VAL A 627 -2.76 -12.91 18.03
CA VAL A 627 -2.32 -11.53 17.75
C VAL A 627 -1.24 -11.48 16.67
N VAL A 628 -1.48 -10.69 15.62
CA VAL A 628 -0.51 -10.34 14.58
C VAL A 628 -0.14 -8.87 14.71
N LEU A 629 1.14 -8.60 14.98
CA LEU A 629 1.62 -7.23 15.10
C LEU A 629 1.69 -6.58 13.71
N SER A 630 0.90 -5.51 13.55
CA SER A 630 0.71 -4.72 12.33
C SER A 630 0.96 -3.24 12.62
N ILE A 631 2.02 -2.96 13.37
CA ILE A 631 2.24 -1.68 14.06
C ILE A 631 2.60 -0.57 13.07
N PRO A 632 1.83 0.53 12.91
CA PRO A 632 2.00 1.45 11.78
C PRO A 632 3.32 2.21 11.72
N ASP A 633 3.91 2.56 12.85
CA ASP A 633 5.21 3.23 12.91
C ASP A 633 6.41 2.28 12.63
N LEU A 634 6.14 1.04 12.19
CA LEU A 634 7.13 0.01 11.86
C LEU A 634 6.76 -0.88 10.67
N GLY A 635 5.51 -1.35 10.60
CA GLY A 635 5.00 -2.32 9.65
C GLY A 635 4.27 -1.72 8.47
N TYR A 636 3.87 -0.43 8.53
CA TYR A 636 3.18 0.21 7.41
C TYR A 636 4.19 0.70 6.39
N PHE A 637 4.29 -0.06 5.32
CA PHE A 637 5.17 0.18 4.20
C PHE A 637 4.54 1.08 3.14
N ASP A 638 3.40 1.69 3.40
CA ASP A 638 2.91 2.88 2.73
C ASP A 638 3.48 4.17 3.35
N MET A 639 4.15 4.08 4.50
CA MET A 639 4.91 5.20 5.10
C MET A 639 6.24 5.43 4.36
N PRO A 640 6.80 6.65 4.38
CA PRO A 640 7.99 6.99 3.60
C PRO A 640 9.20 6.27 4.18
N TYR A 641 10.25 6.04 3.38
CA TYR A 641 11.49 5.48 3.93
C TYR A 641 12.22 6.44 4.85
N ALA A 642 12.08 7.74 4.64
CA ALA A 642 12.76 8.76 5.42
C ALA A 642 11.91 10.05 5.46
N PRO A 643 12.12 10.91 6.47
CA PRO A 643 11.50 12.22 6.51
C PRO A 643 12.09 13.08 5.40
N HIS A 644 11.52 13.07 4.20
CA HIS A 644 11.91 13.93 3.08
C HIS A 644 10.73 14.04 2.11
N PRO A 645 10.43 15.23 1.55
CA PRO A 645 9.23 15.40 0.72
C PRO A 645 9.25 14.59 -0.58
N GLN A 646 10.44 14.23 -1.08
CA GLN A 646 10.62 13.34 -2.23
C GLN A 646 10.54 11.84 -1.88
N GLU A 647 10.43 11.46 -0.60
CA GLU A 647 10.07 10.07 -0.26
C GLU A 647 8.55 9.94 -0.28
N GLY A 648 8.05 9.00 -1.08
CA GLY A 648 6.61 8.79 -1.26
C GLY A 648 5.95 8.13 -0.05
N GLY A 649 4.62 8.16 -0.03
CA GLY A 649 3.81 7.54 1.03
C GLY A 649 2.99 8.51 1.87
N TYR A 650 2.03 7.94 2.59
CA TYR A 650 1.34 8.58 3.72
C TYR A 650 2.28 8.71 4.91
N TYR A 651 1.86 9.41 5.97
CA TYR A 651 2.75 9.73 7.10
C TYR A 651 1.99 9.99 8.39
N TRP A 652 0.79 9.45 8.53
CA TRP A 652 -0.07 9.71 9.69
C TRP A 652 0.48 9.08 10.98
N ALA A 653 1.22 7.97 10.88
CA ALA A 653 1.80 7.26 12.03
C ALA A 653 3.30 7.52 12.20
N SER A 654 4.04 7.65 11.09
CA SER A 654 5.49 7.86 11.11
C SER A 654 5.94 8.80 9.99
N ARG A 655 7.01 9.55 10.26
CA ARG A 655 7.70 10.40 9.27
C ARG A 655 8.75 9.64 8.46
N GLY A 656 9.07 8.41 8.84
CA GLY A 656 10.02 7.54 8.15
C GLY A 656 10.04 6.14 8.75
N VAL A 657 10.01 5.11 7.92
CA VAL A 657 10.14 3.69 8.31
C VAL A 657 11.19 3.06 7.39
N ASP A 658 12.45 3.14 7.80
CA ASP A 658 13.57 2.60 7.03
C ASP A 658 13.85 1.12 7.36
N THR A 659 14.70 0.49 6.55
CA THR A 659 15.08 -0.92 6.73
C THR A 659 15.78 -1.20 8.07
N HIS A 660 16.53 -0.23 8.61
CA HIS A 660 17.22 -0.37 9.90
C HIS A 660 16.23 -0.36 11.06
N GLN A 661 15.24 0.53 11.01
CA GLN A 661 14.17 0.62 12.01
C GLN A 661 13.32 -0.66 12.02
N VAL A 662 12.94 -1.20 10.86
CA VAL A 662 12.21 -2.48 10.78
C VAL A 662 13.06 -3.63 11.32
N PHE A 663 14.37 -3.66 11.01
CA PHE A 663 15.29 -4.67 11.54
C PHE A 663 15.41 -4.58 13.07
N GLY A 664 15.40 -3.37 13.61
CA GLY A 664 15.47 -3.05 15.03
C GLY A 664 14.17 -3.27 15.80
N PHE A 665 13.11 -3.78 15.16
CA PHE A 665 11.87 -4.09 15.86
C PHE A 665 12.03 -5.23 16.86
N MET A 666 11.53 -5.02 18.08
CA MET A 666 11.49 -5.98 19.17
C MET A 666 10.05 -6.49 19.41
N PRO A 667 9.51 -7.39 18.58
CA PRO A 667 8.12 -7.85 18.71
C PRO A 667 7.86 -8.60 20.03
N GLY A 668 8.87 -9.29 20.59
CA GLY A 668 8.73 -10.02 21.85
C GLY A 668 8.71 -9.15 23.11
N ASN A 669 8.98 -7.85 22.99
CA ASN A 669 8.96 -6.90 24.10
C ASN A 669 8.61 -5.50 23.55
N LEU A 670 7.30 -5.25 23.36
CA LEU A 670 6.81 -4.03 22.69
C LEU A 670 7.28 -2.73 23.38
N PRO A 671 7.24 -2.59 24.72
CA PRO A 671 7.73 -1.39 25.40
C PRO A 671 9.21 -1.09 25.12
N ALA A 672 10.07 -2.11 24.98
CA ALA A 672 11.50 -1.93 24.75
C ALA A 672 11.83 -1.14 23.47
N ASN A 673 10.90 -1.08 22.50
CA ASN A 673 11.09 -0.31 21.27
C ASN A 673 11.33 1.18 21.50
N ALA A 674 10.90 1.74 22.64
CA ALA A 674 11.20 3.11 23.05
C ALA A 674 12.70 3.42 23.08
N ALA A 675 13.54 2.41 23.31
CA ALA A 675 14.99 2.55 23.32
C ALA A 675 15.57 2.92 21.94
N THR A 676 14.81 2.71 20.87
CA THR A 676 15.31 2.77 19.48
C THR A 676 14.41 3.54 18.52
N ILE A 677 13.17 3.80 18.91
CA ILE A 677 12.16 4.48 18.08
C ILE A 677 11.68 5.72 18.85
N ARG A 678 11.51 6.82 18.13
CA ARG A 678 10.93 8.07 18.63
C ARG A 678 9.49 8.21 18.16
N ASP A 679 8.73 9.09 18.78
CA ASP A 679 7.38 9.36 18.31
C ASP A 679 7.36 10.08 16.94
N ILE A 680 6.17 10.29 16.39
CA ILE A 680 5.97 10.94 15.09
C ILE A 680 6.53 12.38 15.01
N MET A 681 6.78 13.03 16.14
CA MET A 681 7.38 14.37 16.23
C MET A 681 8.89 14.30 16.47
N ALA A 682 9.49 13.13 16.28
CA ALA A 682 10.88 12.80 16.55
C ALA A 682 11.30 13.04 18.02
N GLN A 683 10.35 12.92 18.97
CA GLN A 683 10.60 13.07 20.40
C GLN A 683 10.90 11.73 21.08
N PRO A 684 11.86 11.70 22.03
CA PRO A 684 12.26 10.49 22.76
C PRO A 684 11.29 10.14 23.90
N LYS A 685 10.02 9.87 23.58
CA LYS A 685 9.02 9.53 24.59
C LYS A 685 9.18 8.08 25.10
N PRO A 686 8.99 7.83 26.40
CA PRO A 686 8.95 6.46 26.91
C PRO A 686 7.71 5.71 26.41
N ILE A 687 7.78 4.39 26.43
CA ILE A 687 6.63 3.49 26.21
C ILE A 687 6.41 2.68 27.47
N GLU A 688 5.16 2.70 27.95
CA GLU A 688 4.74 2.01 29.15
C GLU A 688 4.18 0.61 28.84
N ASP A 689 4.37 -0.31 29.77
CA ASP A 689 3.81 -1.66 29.72
C ASP A 689 2.43 -1.71 30.39
N GLN A 690 1.42 -1.11 29.76
CA GLN A 690 0.06 -1.05 30.32
C GLN A 690 -1.04 -1.34 29.27
N PRO A 691 -1.90 -2.35 29.50
CA PRO A 691 -1.85 -3.30 30.61
C PRO A 691 -0.71 -4.31 30.42
N VAL A 692 -0.37 -5.03 31.48
CA VAL A 692 0.67 -6.06 31.42
C VAL A 692 0.17 -7.31 30.67
N LEU A 693 1.07 -7.93 29.91
CA LEU A 693 0.85 -9.23 29.28
C LEU A 693 0.85 -10.36 30.33
N GLU A 694 -0.18 -11.19 30.31
CA GLU A 694 -0.27 -12.37 31.17
C GLU A 694 0.79 -13.43 30.83
N ALA A 695 1.17 -14.22 31.84
CA ALA A 695 2.11 -15.32 31.66
C ALA A 695 1.60 -16.36 30.65
N GLY A 696 2.50 -16.87 29.80
CA GLY A 696 2.18 -17.92 28.81
C GLY A 696 1.55 -17.41 27.51
N ARG A 697 1.15 -16.14 27.42
CA ARG A 697 0.67 -15.54 26.16
C ARG A 697 1.81 -15.37 25.16
N ARG A 698 1.52 -15.54 23.87
CA ARG A 698 2.50 -15.46 22.78
C ARG A 698 1.86 -14.83 21.55
N ILE A 699 2.60 -13.93 20.93
CA ILE A 699 2.24 -13.31 19.64
C ILE A 699 2.27 -14.38 18.54
N ALA A 700 1.26 -14.40 17.67
CA ALA A 700 1.19 -15.34 16.54
C ALA A 700 2.22 -15.01 15.46
N GLY A 701 2.49 -13.71 15.25
CA GLY A 701 3.61 -13.23 14.45
C GLY A 701 3.50 -11.76 14.07
N ILE A 702 4.16 -11.41 12.96
CA ILE A 702 4.25 -10.02 12.47
C ILE A 702 3.84 -9.95 10.99
N GLN A 703 3.38 -8.77 10.57
CA GLN A 703 2.96 -8.52 9.21
C GLN A 703 3.36 -7.10 8.80
N GLY A 704 3.84 -6.94 7.57
CA GLY A 704 3.98 -5.63 6.93
C GLY A 704 2.74 -5.31 6.10
N GLN A 705 2.34 -4.04 6.04
CA GLN A 705 1.13 -3.55 5.39
C GLN A 705 1.53 -2.62 4.26
N LEU A 706 0.91 -2.79 3.10
CA LEU A 706 1.01 -1.83 2.02
C LEU A 706 -0.38 -1.34 1.67
N TRP A 707 -0.78 -0.22 2.26
CA TRP A 707 -1.93 0.55 1.83
C TRP A 707 -1.61 1.31 0.54
N SER A 708 -2.61 1.55 -0.31
CA SER A 708 -2.36 1.93 -1.70
C SER A 708 -2.83 3.33 -2.09
N GLU A 709 -3.25 4.21 -1.17
CA GLU A 709 -3.78 5.56 -1.48
C GLU A 709 -2.87 6.34 -2.45
N THR A 710 -1.56 6.29 -2.21
CA THR A 710 -0.54 7.00 -3.02
C THR A 710 0.29 6.06 -3.92
N ILE A 711 0.03 4.76 -3.86
CA ILE A 711 0.76 3.71 -4.57
C ILE A 711 -0.07 3.32 -5.80
N ARG A 712 0.15 4.02 -6.91
CA ARG A 712 -0.71 3.98 -8.09
C ARG A 712 -0.14 3.11 -9.21
N THR A 713 1.05 2.54 -9.02
CA THR A 713 1.75 1.71 -10.00
C THR A 713 2.48 0.55 -9.33
N ASP A 714 2.67 -0.55 -10.05
CA ASP A 714 3.39 -1.73 -9.56
C ASP A 714 4.87 -1.43 -9.21
N ALA A 715 5.50 -0.48 -9.90
CA ALA A 715 6.85 -0.02 -9.56
C ALA A 715 6.90 0.64 -8.17
N GLN A 716 5.86 1.39 -7.78
CA GLN A 716 5.76 1.94 -6.44
C GLN A 716 5.53 0.85 -5.39
N VAL A 717 4.78 -0.21 -5.70
CA VAL A 717 4.64 -1.38 -4.80
C VAL A 717 6.01 -1.97 -4.47
N ASP A 718 6.82 -2.24 -5.49
CA ASP A 718 8.16 -2.79 -5.29
C ASP A 718 9.07 -1.82 -4.52
N TYR A 719 9.06 -0.53 -4.88
CA TYR A 719 9.83 0.51 -4.20
C TYR A 719 9.49 0.57 -2.71
N MET A 720 8.20 0.61 -2.39
CA MET A 720 7.70 0.78 -1.03
C MET A 720 7.90 -0.46 -0.17
N LEU A 721 7.89 -1.66 -0.74
CA LEU A 721 8.15 -2.90 0.00
C LEU A 721 9.64 -3.21 0.19
N PHE A 722 10.45 -3.01 -0.85
CA PHE A 722 11.82 -3.53 -0.87
C PHE A 722 12.86 -2.40 -0.77
N PRO A 723 13.84 -2.52 0.14
CA PRO A 723 14.26 -3.75 0.81
C PRO A 723 13.75 -3.94 2.25
N ARG A 724 12.88 -3.09 2.79
CA ARG A 724 12.44 -3.20 4.21
C ARG A 724 11.60 -4.45 4.53
N LEU A 725 10.93 -5.04 3.53
CA LEU A 725 10.25 -6.34 3.68
C LEU A 725 11.22 -7.48 4.04
N LEU A 726 12.49 -7.40 3.61
CA LEU A 726 13.52 -8.39 3.99
C LEU A 726 13.90 -8.27 5.48
N ALA A 727 13.85 -7.05 6.04
CA ALA A 727 14.06 -6.84 7.47
C ALA A 727 12.88 -7.39 8.29
N LEU A 728 11.65 -7.20 7.80
CA LEU A 728 10.47 -7.84 8.39
C LEU A 728 10.57 -9.36 8.34
N ALA A 729 10.92 -9.94 7.19
CA ALA A 729 11.13 -11.38 7.06
C ALA A 729 12.20 -11.91 8.03
N GLU A 730 13.30 -11.17 8.21
CA GLU A 730 14.33 -11.50 9.20
C GLU A 730 13.78 -11.46 10.64
N ARG A 731 13.02 -10.43 11.04
CA ARG A 731 12.41 -10.37 12.38
C ARG A 731 11.30 -11.39 12.60
N ALA A 732 10.61 -11.78 11.54
CA ALA A 732 9.57 -12.80 11.59
C ALA A 732 10.14 -14.22 11.77
N TRP A 733 11.41 -14.43 11.42
CA TRP A 733 12.07 -15.73 11.37
C TRP A 733 13.13 -15.91 12.46
N THR A 734 13.99 -14.90 12.68
CA THR A 734 15.17 -15.01 13.54
C THR A 734 14.96 -14.23 14.85
N PRO A 735 15.24 -14.83 16.02
CA PRO A 735 15.24 -14.10 17.29
C PRO A 735 16.28 -12.97 17.31
N ALA A 736 15.85 -11.78 17.74
CA ALA A 736 16.72 -10.65 18.06
C ALA A 736 17.31 -10.84 19.47
N ARG A 737 18.57 -11.32 19.57
CA ARG A 737 19.20 -11.67 20.85
C ARG A 737 19.55 -10.47 21.74
N TRP A 738 19.57 -9.28 21.16
CA TRP A 738 19.81 -8.00 21.84
C TRP A 738 18.54 -7.42 22.50
N THR A 739 17.38 -8.07 22.30
CA THR A 739 16.12 -7.71 22.94
C THR A 739 16.10 -8.19 24.40
N PRO A 740 15.84 -7.31 25.39
CA PRO A 740 15.68 -7.74 26.77
C PRO A 740 14.43 -8.63 26.90
N ALA A 741 14.52 -9.65 27.76
CA ALA A 741 13.37 -10.48 28.08
C ALA A 741 12.23 -9.61 28.62
N TYR A 742 11.01 -9.86 28.15
CA TYR A 742 9.83 -9.17 28.66
C TYR A 742 9.65 -9.42 30.16
N ALA A 743 9.38 -8.35 30.90
CA ALA A 743 9.09 -8.38 32.33
C ALA A 743 7.89 -7.47 32.61
N PRO A 744 6.80 -7.99 33.21
CA PRO A 744 5.57 -7.24 33.45
C PRO A 744 5.80 -5.92 34.20
N GLY A 745 5.16 -4.86 33.71
CA GLY A 745 5.18 -3.51 34.27
C GLY A 745 6.45 -2.71 33.94
N GLN A 746 7.36 -3.24 33.12
CA GLN A 746 8.58 -2.52 32.75
C GLN A 746 8.38 -1.58 31.57
N SER A 747 8.43 -0.28 31.84
CA SER A 747 8.54 0.78 30.83
C SER A 747 9.99 0.97 30.38
N TYR A 748 10.17 1.52 29.17
CA TYR A 748 11.49 1.82 28.59
C TYR A 748 11.51 3.25 28.05
N GLY A 749 12.69 3.87 28.08
CA GLY A 749 12.95 5.19 27.50
C GLY A 749 13.92 5.14 26.34
N TRP A 750 14.16 6.29 25.71
CA TRP A 750 15.15 6.43 24.63
C TRP A 750 16.56 6.02 25.08
N GLN A 751 17.24 5.21 24.26
CA GLN A 751 18.58 4.68 24.56
C GLN A 751 18.69 3.90 25.88
N ASP A 752 17.61 3.27 26.33
CA ASP A 752 17.63 2.43 27.53
C ASP A 752 18.75 1.36 27.45
N ALA A 753 19.58 1.29 28.49
CA ALA A 753 20.76 0.43 28.54
C ALA A 753 20.43 -1.06 28.69
N ARG A 754 19.16 -1.42 28.99
CA ARG A 754 18.70 -2.82 29.01
C ARG A 754 18.63 -3.43 27.62
N VAL A 755 18.58 -2.61 26.56
CA VAL A 755 18.72 -3.06 25.18
C VAL A 755 20.21 -3.09 24.81
N ASP A 756 20.70 -4.21 24.31
CA ASP A 756 22.10 -4.32 23.89
C ASP A 756 22.32 -3.66 22.52
N HIS A 757 22.53 -2.35 22.53
CA HIS A 757 22.72 -1.55 21.31
C HIS A 757 23.96 -1.98 20.51
N ALA A 758 25.04 -2.39 21.18
CA ALA A 758 26.25 -2.83 20.50
C ALA A 758 26.03 -4.14 19.75
N ALA A 759 25.34 -5.11 20.38
CA ALA A 759 24.97 -6.36 19.71
C ALA A 759 23.94 -6.11 18.60
N ARG A 760 22.98 -5.20 18.78
CA ARG A 760 22.04 -4.80 17.72
C ARG A 760 22.78 -4.25 16.50
N ASP A 761 23.70 -3.33 16.71
CA ASP A 761 24.43 -2.67 15.62
C ASP A 761 25.35 -3.66 14.89
N ALA A 762 25.99 -4.59 15.62
CA ALA A 762 26.74 -5.68 15.02
C ALA A 762 25.84 -6.62 14.17
N ASP A 763 24.65 -6.95 14.68
CA ASP A 763 23.68 -7.79 13.97
C ASP A 763 23.11 -7.07 12.74
N TRP A 764 22.87 -5.76 12.83
CA TRP A 764 22.49 -4.92 11.70
C TRP A 764 23.56 -4.96 10.61
N ARG A 765 24.84 -4.74 10.95
CA ARG A 765 25.92 -4.76 9.94
C ARG A 765 26.02 -6.11 9.23
N ASN A 766 25.86 -7.21 9.97
CA ASN A 766 25.79 -8.54 9.37
C ASN A 766 24.58 -8.68 8.43
N PHE A 767 23.39 -8.28 8.88
CA PHE A 767 22.17 -8.32 8.08
C PHE A 767 22.25 -7.45 6.82
N ALA A 768 22.74 -6.21 6.93
CA ALA A 768 22.87 -5.29 5.81
C ALA A 768 23.81 -5.82 4.72
N GLY A 769 24.92 -6.47 5.11
CA GLY A 769 25.77 -7.20 4.17
C GLY A 769 25.03 -8.34 3.47
N ARG A 770 24.29 -9.19 4.22
CA ARG A 770 23.52 -10.31 3.65
C ARG A 770 22.39 -9.82 2.74
N LEU A 771 21.71 -8.75 3.13
CA LEU A 771 20.66 -8.10 2.34
C LEU A 771 21.21 -7.57 1.03
N ALA A 772 22.38 -6.92 1.03
CA ALA A 772 23.02 -6.45 -0.20
C ALA A 772 23.32 -7.60 -1.17
N ALA A 773 23.72 -8.77 -0.65
CA ALA A 773 23.90 -9.98 -1.46
C ALA A 773 22.60 -10.53 -2.07
N GLN A 774 21.42 -10.05 -1.63
CA GLN A 774 20.13 -10.44 -2.18
C GLN A 774 19.63 -9.56 -3.33
N PHE A 775 20.22 -8.38 -3.59
CA PHE A 775 19.78 -7.52 -4.70
C PHE A 775 19.76 -8.22 -6.07
N PRO A 776 20.75 -9.05 -6.45
CA PRO A 776 20.69 -9.79 -7.72
C PRO A 776 19.47 -10.72 -7.81
N LEU A 777 19.09 -11.35 -6.69
CA LEU A 777 17.90 -12.21 -6.64
C LEU A 777 16.61 -11.40 -6.80
N LEU A 778 16.53 -10.23 -6.17
CA LEU A 778 15.39 -9.32 -6.33
C LEU A 778 15.23 -8.87 -7.79
N GLU A 779 16.32 -8.49 -8.46
CA GLU A 779 16.28 -8.10 -9.89
C GLU A 779 15.91 -9.27 -10.79
N ARG A 780 16.41 -10.48 -10.51
CA ARG A 780 16.02 -11.71 -11.23
C ARG A 780 14.53 -12.04 -11.10
N ILE A 781 13.91 -11.72 -9.95
CA ILE A 781 12.45 -11.86 -9.75
C ILE A 781 11.69 -10.73 -10.47
N GLY A 782 12.36 -9.65 -10.85
CA GLY A 782 11.76 -8.46 -11.46
C GLY A 782 11.28 -7.41 -10.44
N ILE A 783 11.84 -7.42 -9.22
CA ILE A 783 11.49 -6.46 -8.16
C ILE A 783 12.23 -5.14 -8.38
N ALA A 784 11.48 -4.07 -8.62
CA ALA A 784 11.98 -2.71 -8.72
C ALA A 784 12.20 -2.05 -7.33
N TYR A 785 13.02 -2.67 -6.47
CA TYR A 785 13.28 -2.20 -5.10
C TYR A 785 13.80 -0.75 -5.06
N ARG A 786 13.61 -0.07 -3.92
CA ARG A 786 14.13 1.27 -3.67
C ARG A 786 15.66 1.29 -3.70
N VAL A 787 16.21 2.03 -4.65
CA VAL A 787 17.63 2.41 -4.65
C VAL A 787 17.77 3.67 -3.79
N ALA A 788 18.38 3.54 -2.61
CA ALA A 788 18.55 4.67 -1.69
C ALA A 788 19.48 5.73 -2.31
N PRO A 789 19.12 7.02 -2.27
CA PRO A 789 20.05 8.10 -2.64
C PRO A 789 21.33 8.04 -1.80
N PRO A 790 22.48 8.40 -2.38
CA PRO A 790 23.75 8.38 -1.66
C PRO A 790 23.76 9.44 -0.56
N GLY A 791 24.41 9.11 0.56
CA GLY A 791 24.87 10.14 1.48
C GLY A 791 26.06 10.86 0.86
N ALA A 792 26.09 12.19 0.90
CA ALA A 792 27.20 12.96 0.35
C ALA A 792 27.43 14.27 1.09
N ARG A 793 28.67 14.75 1.09
CA ARG A 793 29.07 16.07 1.57
C ARG A 793 30.25 16.61 0.76
N ILE A 794 30.42 17.93 0.75
CA ILE A 794 31.65 18.57 0.25
C ILE A 794 32.37 19.17 1.46
N ALA A 795 33.56 18.65 1.77
CA ALA A 795 34.41 19.11 2.86
C ALA A 795 35.75 19.58 2.28
N ASN A 796 36.11 20.85 2.50
CA ASN A 796 37.36 21.44 2.01
C ASN A 796 37.59 21.26 0.49
N GLY A 797 36.55 21.44 -0.33
CA GLY A 797 36.63 21.26 -1.78
C GLY A 797 36.70 19.79 -2.23
N VAL A 798 36.52 18.83 -1.33
CA VAL A 798 36.51 17.39 -1.63
C VAL A 798 35.11 16.83 -1.44
N LEU A 799 34.57 16.22 -2.49
CA LEU A 799 33.35 15.43 -2.45
C LEU A 799 33.64 14.10 -1.76
N GLU A 800 32.87 13.81 -0.71
CA GLU A 800 32.81 12.51 -0.07
C GLU A 800 31.38 11.96 -0.18
N ALA A 801 31.25 10.69 -0.52
CA ALA A 801 29.97 10.00 -0.62
C ALA A 801 30.03 8.57 -0.07
N ASN A 802 28.89 8.08 0.41
CA ASN A 802 28.66 6.72 0.86
C ASN A 802 27.25 6.23 0.48
N SER A 803 26.98 4.95 0.73
CA SER A 803 25.71 4.29 0.41
C SER A 803 25.11 3.59 1.62
N ALA A 804 23.80 3.41 1.60
CA ALA A 804 23.07 2.72 2.67
C ALA A 804 23.42 1.22 2.78
N PHE A 805 23.81 0.59 1.68
CA PHE A 805 24.19 -0.82 1.61
C PHE A 805 25.55 -0.98 0.92
N PRO A 806 26.36 -1.98 1.33
CA PRO A 806 27.65 -2.23 0.71
C PRO A 806 27.51 -2.65 -0.75
N GLY A 807 28.44 -2.21 -1.59
CA GLY A 807 28.47 -2.56 -3.01
C GLY A 807 27.50 -1.78 -3.91
N THR A 808 26.66 -0.89 -3.36
CA THR A 808 25.84 0.03 -4.17
C THR A 808 26.76 1.00 -4.93
N ALA A 809 26.67 0.99 -6.25
CA ALA A 809 27.42 1.93 -7.09
C ALA A 809 26.86 3.35 -6.95
N ILE A 810 27.76 4.34 -6.91
CA ILE A 810 27.44 5.77 -6.84
C ILE A 810 28.00 6.44 -8.09
N GLU A 811 27.22 7.34 -8.67
CA GLU A 811 27.61 8.23 -9.76
C GLU A 811 27.49 9.68 -9.31
N TYR A 812 28.34 10.55 -9.85
CA TYR A 812 28.31 11.99 -9.61
C TYR A 812 28.53 12.78 -10.90
N ARG A 813 28.11 14.05 -10.93
CA ARG A 813 28.44 14.99 -12.00
C ARG A 813 28.57 16.42 -11.49
N THR A 814 29.36 17.21 -12.19
CA THR A 814 29.57 18.65 -11.94
C THR A 814 29.00 19.45 -13.11
N GLY A 815 28.35 20.58 -12.85
CA GLY A 815 27.98 21.55 -13.91
C GLY A 815 27.14 21.02 -15.08
N GLY A 816 26.34 19.96 -14.90
CA GLY A 816 25.53 19.35 -15.97
C GLY A 816 26.30 18.44 -16.93
N GLU A 817 27.53 18.06 -16.58
CA GLU A 817 28.35 17.09 -17.31
C GLU A 817 27.79 15.66 -17.27
N ASN A 818 28.46 14.73 -17.94
CA ASN A 818 28.11 13.30 -17.90
C ASN A 818 28.28 12.72 -16.49
N TRP A 819 27.47 11.71 -16.17
CA TRP A 819 27.62 10.93 -14.94
C TRP A 819 28.96 10.18 -14.92
N LEU A 820 29.72 10.37 -13.84
CA LEU A 820 31.01 9.72 -13.58
C LEU A 820 30.87 8.75 -12.40
N PRO A 821 31.52 7.57 -12.44
CA PRO A 821 31.53 6.67 -11.30
C PRO A 821 32.32 7.27 -10.13
N TYR A 822 31.72 7.30 -8.95
CA TYR A 822 32.40 7.70 -7.71
C TYR A 822 33.23 6.53 -7.18
N ARG A 823 34.56 6.73 -7.07
CA ARG A 823 35.52 5.70 -6.60
C ARG A 823 36.16 6.01 -5.25
N GLY A 824 35.78 7.13 -4.63
CA GLY A 824 36.38 7.66 -3.41
C GLY A 824 36.43 9.18 -3.45
N PRO A 825 37.00 9.82 -2.40
CA PRO A 825 37.05 11.26 -2.28
C PRO A 825 37.66 11.94 -3.52
N VAL A 826 36.99 12.96 -4.06
CA VAL A 826 37.39 13.63 -5.31
C VAL A 826 37.27 15.15 -5.19
N ALA A 827 38.25 15.89 -5.71
CA ALA A 827 38.22 17.34 -5.70
C ALA A 827 37.11 17.88 -6.62
N VAL A 828 36.36 18.88 -6.14
CA VAL A 828 35.25 19.50 -6.86
C VAL A 828 35.23 21.01 -6.62
N ASN A 829 34.84 21.78 -7.64
CA ASN A 829 34.86 23.26 -7.61
C ASN A 829 33.46 23.86 -7.77
N GLY A 830 32.46 23.30 -7.09
CA GLY A 830 31.09 23.79 -7.12
C GLY A 830 30.06 22.75 -6.68
N PRO A 831 28.76 23.01 -6.92
CA PRO A 831 27.68 22.07 -6.66
C PRO A 831 27.87 20.74 -7.41
N VAL A 832 27.54 19.65 -6.73
CA VAL A 832 27.63 18.29 -7.27
C VAL A 832 26.28 17.61 -7.17
N GLU A 833 25.89 16.93 -8.25
CA GLU A 833 24.74 16.03 -8.24
C GLU A 833 25.21 14.58 -8.14
N LEU A 834 24.49 13.77 -7.35
CA LEU A 834 24.80 12.37 -7.12
C LEU A 834 23.57 11.47 -7.25
N ARG A 835 23.78 10.22 -7.65
CA ARG A 835 22.77 9.16 -7.62
C ARG A 835 23.42 7.81 -7.37
N SER A 836 22.65 6.88 -6.78
CA SER A 836 23.02 5.48 -6.65
C SER A 836 22.47 4.68 -7.82
N ARG A 837 23.10 3.56 -8.19
CA ARG A 837 22.59 2.60 -9.20
C ARG A 837 22.13 1.31 -8.55
N SER A 838 21.11 0.69 -9.17
CA SER A 838 20.70 -0.70 -8.87
C SER A 838 21.83 -1.68 -9.21
N PHE A 839 21.70 -2.95 -8.81
CA PHE A 839 22.79 -3.93 -8.92
C PHE A 839 23.24 -4.16 -10.38
N GLU A 840 22.32 -4.45 -11.30
CA GLU A 840 22.60 -4.53 -12.74
C GLU A 840 22.83 -3.16 -13.39
N GLY A 841 22.63 -2.08 -12.63
CA GLY A 841 22.78 -0.72 -13.10
C GLY A 841 21.71 -0.30 -14.10
N ALA A 842 20.53 -0.93 -14.12
CA ALA A 842 19.43 -0.54 -15.01
C ALA A 842 18.62 0.67 -14.49
N ARG A 843 18.54 0.84 -13.17
CA ARG A 843 17.80 1.93 -12.50
C ARG A 843 18.72 2.76 -11.62
N ALA A 844 18.34 4.01 -11.37
CA ALA A 844 18.99 4.90 -10.40
C ALA A 844 18.08 5.24 -9.21
N SER A 845 18.69 5.72 -8.13
CA SER A 845 17.96 6.53 -7.15
C SER A 845 17.55 7.87 -7.75
N ARG A 846 16.65 8.59 -7.07
CA ARG A 846 16.52 10.03 -7.33
C ARG A 846 17.88 10.74 -7.17
N THR A 847 18.06 11.81 -7.91
CA THR A 847 19.25 12.67 -7.82
C THR A 847 19.21 13.51 -6.55
N VAL A 848 20.36 13.61 -5.87
CA VAL A 848 20.60 14.55 -4.77
C VAL A 848 21.65 15.57 -5.18
N ARG A 849 21.54 16.80 -4.66
CA ARG A 849 22.50 17.87 -4.88
C ARG A 849 23.17 18.25 -3.57
N VAL A 850 24.49 18.42 -3.60
CA VAL A 850 25.29 18.89 -2.45
C VAL A 850 26.15 20.09 -2.85
N GLU A 851 26.34 20.99 -1.89
CA GLU A 851 27.09 22.23 -2.06
C GLU A 851 27.99 22.46 -0.84
N SER A 852 29.08 23.22 -1.05
CA SER A 852 29.98 23.60 0.04
C SER A 852 29.22 24.35 1.13
N SER A 853 29.55 24.11 2.39
CA SER A 853 28.99 24.88 3.51
C SER A 853 29.38 26.37 3.46
N ALA A 854 30.43 26.73 2.71
CA ALA A 854 30.85 28.12 2.50
C ALA A 854 29.96 28.87 1.50
N ASP A 855 29.17 28.15 0.70
CA ASP A 855 28.34 28.70 -0.38
C ASP A 855 26.84 28.76 -0.01
N ARG A 856 26.48 28.41 1.24
CA ARG A 856 25.10 28.26 1.74
C ARG A 856 24.59 29.41 2.58
#